data_AF-A0A161LKB8-F1
#
_entry.id   AF-A0A161LKB8-F1
#
_cell.length_a   1.000
_cell.length_b   1.000
_cell.length_c   1.000
_cell.angle_alpha   90.00
_cell.angle_beta   90.00
_cell.angle_gamma   90.00
#
_symmetry.space_group_name_H-M   'P 1'
#
loop_
_entity.id
_entity.type
_entity.pdbx_description
1 polymer ?
#
loop_
_entity_poly.entity_id
_entity_poly.type
_entity_poly.pdbx_seq_one_letter_code
_entity_poly.pdbx_strand_id
1 'polypeptide(L)'
;MTVFIAGDSTAAAYPVTLAPQAGWGQALPLFWDVPVVNEAIPGASARTSVEHLGMYQRIMDAIGPGDHLLICFGHNDGKHEQGRFAPPYGGYQDYLRRYVRGARERAARPVLVTSVERRAFGPEGTHGRYPDAMRDLAAAEGVPLIDLQAVSFRRWRELGPEATRELFLWLDPHPNYPRGSADDTHFTARGAIEVAGLLLEAAGELLPAAVREPDAARLEWRPAEPVWSVDARSGERRREYVSTSREEVGRACREAEAVLPALDAAGPAGRAALLEAMADVLDERVDTLVYAADAETALGLPRLTGEVARTGGQLRLMAEVLRDGSFLDARIDAGGGAAGTGGGGPDLRRMNVPLGIVGVFSASNFPFAFSVGGGDTASALAAGCPVIVKAHPLHPETSELTLAALQEGARRAGLPEEVVQLVHGHEAGIALVTSPLVKAVGFTGSTAGGRFLHDLAKSRPEPIPFYGELGSLNPLVVTPGAAARRTGEIAAGLSASATLGAGQFCVKPGLVLAPAGAGLVEAMAGHFAGLGPQVLLGDGIRERFEEGAAAREAVPGLRVAAAGQAGQGTRQVAARLLTGPVSALDDSELLMEECFGPATVVLTYDDEDELVEALAAAPGNLTATLHSEPEEEKLAARLVAVMRDRAGRLVFDGYPTGVAVGWAQEHGGPYPATTEPTTTSVGAAAVFRFLRPVVYQDCPPHLLPEALRDDNPWRLPRRVNGVLTPP
;
A
#
# COMPACT_ATOMS: atom_id res chain seq x y z
N MET A 1 -31.53 -23.21 -6.41
CA MET A 1 -31.62 -21.76 -6.67
C MET A 1 -30.93 -21.06 -5.52
N THR A 2 -29.83 -20.40 -5.85
CA THR A 2 -29.05 -19.49 -5.00
C THR A 2 -29.10 -18.10 -5.63
N VAL A 3 -29.11 -17.06 -4.81
CA VAL A 3 -29.01 -15.66 -5.26
C VAL A 3 -27.58 -15.17 -5.08
N PHE A 4 -26.91 -14.89 -6.18
CA PHE A 4 -25.60 -14.25 -6.20
C PHE A 4 -25.74 -12.74 -6.34
N ILE A 5 -24.88 -11.97 -5.67
CA ILE A 5 -24.88 -10.51 -5.73
C ILE A 5 -23.51 -10.03 -6.17
N ALA A 6 -23.45 -9.35 -7.32
CA ALA A 6 -22.33 -8.54 -7.75
C ALA A 6 -22.68 -7.07 -7.50
N GLY A 7 -21.86 -6.36 -6.73
CA GLY A 7 -22.14 -4.94 -6.52
C GLY A 7 -21.11 -4.15 -5.71
N ASP A 8 -21.49 -2.92 -5.40
CA ASP A 8 -20.68 -1.94 -4.68
C ASP A 8 -20.96 -1.91 -3.16
N SER A 9 -20.53 -0.84 -2.49
CA SER A 9 -20.63 -0.68 -1.03
C SER A 9 -22.07 -0.73 -0.49
N THR A 10 -23.07 -0.35 -1.29
CA THR A 10 -24.46 -0.36 -0.83
C THR A 10 -25.04 -1.77 -0.69
N ALA A 11 -24.49 -2.73 -1.44
CA ALA A 11 -24.89 -4.13 -1.43
C ALA A 11 -24.03 -5.00 -0.50
N ALA A 12 -22.82 -4.55 -0.17
CA ALA A 12 -21.80 -5.32 0.52
C ALA A 12 -22.22 -5.79 1.94
N ALA A 13 -21.67 -6.93 2.36
CA ALA A 13 -21.75 -7.38 3.74
C ALA A 13 -20.55 -6.88 4.54
N TYR A 14 -20.82 -6.29 5.69
CA TYR A 14 -19.83 -5.61 6.51
C TYR A 14 -19.37 -6.45 7.71
N PRO A 15 -18.10 -6.32 8.12
CA PRO A 15 -17.60 -6.93 9.35
C PRO A 15 -18.11 -6.20 10.61
N VAL A 16 -18.03 -6.89 11.75
CA VAL A 16 -18.56 -6.45 13.06
C VAL A 16 -17.95 -5.14 13.55
N THR A 17 -16.72 -4.89 13.15
CA THR A 17 -15.93 -3.66 13.33
C THR A 17 -16.49 -2.43 12.63
N LEU A 18 -17.38 -2.62 11.64
CA LEU A 18 -18.12 -1.54 10.98
C LEU A 18 -19.61 -1.51 11.40
N ALA A 19 -20.05 -2.33 12.36
CA ALA A 19 -21.42 -2.23 12.85
C ALA A 19 -21.71 -0.81 13.44
N PRO A 20 -22.88 -0.19 13.17
CA PRO A 20 -24.07 -0.77 12.58
C PRO A 20 -24.16 -0.64 11.05
N GLN A 21 -23.09 -0.28 10.35
CA GLN A 21 -23.10 -0.19 8.88
C GLN A 21 -23.42 -1.55 8.26
N ALA A 22 -24.35 -1.57 7.32
CA ALA A 22 -24.82 -2.76 6.63
C ALA A 22 -25.19 -2.44 5.19
N GLY A 23 -25.08 -3.43 4.30
CA GLY A 23 -25.59 -3.34 2.93
C GLY A 23 -26.88 -4.13 2.76
N TRP A 24 -27.69 -3.77 1.75
CA TRP A 24 -28.97 -4.45 1.51
C TRP A 24 -28.80 -5.94 1.19
N GLY A 25 -27.69 -6.32 0.54
CA GLY A 25 -27.37 -7.72 0.25
C GLY A 25 -27.08 -8.54 1.51
N GLN A 26 -26.61 -7.90 2.59
CA GLN A 26 -26.44 -8.51 3.91
C GLN A 26 -27.77 -8.77 4.61
N ALA A 27 -28.78 -7.93 4.35
CA ALA A 27 -30.10 -8.03 4.97
C ALA A 27 -31.06 -9.00 4.25
N LEU A 28 -30.84 -9.31 2.97
CA LEU A 28 -31.71 -10.21 2.19
C LEU A 28 -32.02 -11.57 2.88
N PRO A 29 -31.04 -12.27 3.49
CA PRO A 29 -31.31 -13.51 4.23
C PRO A 29 -32.34 -13.37 5.36
N LEU A 30 -32.61 -12.15 5.85
CA LEU A 30 -33.61 -11.93 6.88
C LEU A 30 -35.05 -12.12 6.38
N PHE A 31 -35.29 -11.99 5.07
CA PHE A 31 -36.63 -12.08 4.47
C PHE A 31 -37.02 -13.50 4.06
N TRP A 32 -36.03 -14.38 3.82
CA TRP A 32 -36.27 -15.68 3.19
C TRP A 32 -35.19 -16.73 3.48
N ASP A 33 -35.46 -17.99 3.13
CA ASP A 33 -34.51 -19.12 3.28
C ASP A 33 -33.72 -19.42 2.00
N VAL A 34 -33.78 -18.53 1.00
CA VAL A 34 -33.00 -18.67 -0.24
C VAL A 34 -31.53 -18.40 0.08
N PRO A 35 -30.59 -19.31 -0.25
CA PRO A 35 -29.17 -19.05 -0.06
C PRO A 35 -28.71 -17.81 -0.83
N VAL A 36 -27.97 -16.93 -0.15
CA VAL A 36 -27.41 -15.70 -0.74
C VAL A 36 -25.89 -15.78 -0.72
N VAL A 37 -25.26 -15.64 -1.88
CA VAL A 37 -23.82 -15.47 -2.03
C VAL A 37 -23.53 -14.01 -2.38
N ASN A 38 -23.15 -13.24 -1.37
CA ASN A 38 -22.89 -11.81 -1.52
C ASN A 38 -21.40 -11.52 -1.74
N GLU A 39 -21.05 -11.25 -2.99
CA GLU A 39 -19.70 -10.94 -3.46
C GLU A 39 -19.49 -9.43 -3.65
N ALA A 40 -20.45 -8.58 -3.24
CA ALA A 40 -20.31 -7.14 -3.36
C ALA A 40 -19.16 -6.60 -2.49
N ILE A 41 -18.38 -5.66 -3.05
CA ILE A 41 -17.16 -5.13 -2.43
C ILE A 41 -17.29 -3.60 -2.27
N PRO A 42 -17.04 -3.06 -1.07
CA PRO A 42 -17.02 -1.62 -0.88
C PRO A 42 -16.04 -0.90 -1.81
N GLY A 43 -16.50 0.16 -2.48
CA GLY A 43 -15.67 0.94 -3.42
C GLY A 43 -15.51 0.34 -4.81
N ALA A 44 -16.10 -0.84 -5.09
CA ALA A 44 -16.09 -1.43 -6.42
C ALA A 44 -16.92 -0.61 -7.42
N SER A 45 -16.43 -0.57 -8.67
CA SER A 45 -17.13 -0.20 -9.90
C SER A 45 -17.32 -1.45 -10.76
N ALA A 46 -18.17 -1.39 -11.79
CA ALA A 46 -18.36 -2.49 -12.74
C ALA A 46 -17.05 -2.86 -13.45
N ARG A 47 -16.17 -1.89 -13.69
CA ARG A 47 -14.83 -2.11 -14.26
C ARG A 47 -13.93 -2.87 -13.30
N THR A 48 -13.71 -2.31 -12.12
CA THR A 48 -12.77 -2.87 -11.13
C THR A 48 -13.20 -4.26 -10.64
N SER A 49 -14.51 -4.55 -10.60
CA SER A 49 -15.03 -5.85 -10.19
C SER A 49 -14.64 -6.97 -11.16
N VAL A 50 -14.43 -6.63 -12.43
CA VAL A 50 -14.00 -7.56 -13.49
C VAL A 50 -12.48 -7.57 -13.62
N GLU A 51 -11.83 -6.41 -13.61
CA GLU A 51 -10.41 -6.30 -13.96
C GLU A 51 -9.45 -6.52 -12.79
N HIS A 52 -9.86 -6.22 -11.55
CA HIS A 52 -8.91 -6.08 -10.43
C HIS A 52 -9.31 -6.79 -9.14
N LEU A 53 -10.61 -7.02 -8.90
CA LEU A 53 -11.10 -7.51 -7.60
C LEU A 53 -11.46 -9.01 -7.59
N GLY A 54 -11.33 -9.70 -8.74
CA GLY A 54 -11.66 -11.12 -8.88
C GLY A 54 -13.13 -11.49 -8.64
N MET A 55 -14.00 -10.50 -8.41
CA MET A 55 -15.42 -10.70 -8.08
C MET A 55 -16.15 -11.43 -9.21
N TYR A 56 -15.92 -10.99 -10.46
CA TYR A 56 -16.48 -11.65 -11.63
C TYR A 56 -16.12 -13.13 -11.66
N GLN A 57 -14.83 -13.46 -11.53
CA GLN A 57 -14.35 -14.83 -11.64
C GLN A 57 -14.93 -15.71 -10.52
N ARG A 58 -14.93 -15.27 -9.26
CA ARG A 58 -15.50 -16.04 -8.14
C ARG A 58 -16.98 -16.38 -8.32
N ILE A 59 -17.78 -15.42 -8.80
CA ILE A 59 -19.20 -15.66 -9.11
C ILE A 59 -19.31 -16.67 -10.26
N MET A 60 -18.54 -16.47 -11.33
CA MET A 60 -18.56 -17.37 -12.49
C MET A 60 -18.09 -18.79 -12.13
N ASP A 61 -17.18 -18.98 -11.19
CA ASP A 61 -16.74 -20.32 -10.78
C ASP A 61 -17.78 -21.07 -9.93
N ALA A 62 -18.65 -20.34 -9.25
CA ALA A 62 -19.62 -20.90 -8.30
C ALA A 62 -21.06 -20.98 -8.83
N ILE A 63 -21.47 -20.07 -9.73
CA ILE A 63 -22.86 -19.96 -10.18
C ILE A 63 -23.25 -21.08 -11.15
N GLY A 64 -24.45 -21.64 -10.98
CA GLY A 64 -24.94 -22.76 -11.78
C GLY A 64 -26.36 -22.60 -12.34
N PRO A 65 -26.86 -23.66 -13.00
CA PRO A 65 -28.18 -23.65 -13.62
C PRO A 65 -29.31 -23.31 -12.65
N GLY A 66 -30.15 -22.33 -13.01
CA GLY A 66 -31.32 -21.92 -12.22
C GLY A 66 -31.02 -20.97 -11.06
N ASP A 67 -29.77 -20.58 -10.84
CA ASP A 67 -29.40 -19.52 -9.90
C ASP A 67 -29.72 -18.14 -10.47
N HIS A 68 -29.82 -17.14 -9.60
CA HIS A 68 -30.04 -15.75 -9.99
C HIS A 68 -28.80 -14.92 -9.69
N LEU A 69 -28.44 -14.01 -10.59
CA LEU A 69 -27.34 -13.07 -10.40
C LEU A 69 -27.88 -11.64 -10.42
N LEU A 70 -27.88 -10.99 -9.26
CA LEU A 70 -28.20 -9.58 -9.11
C LEU A 70 -26.95 -8.75 -9.38
N ILE A 71 -27.01 -7.85 -10.36
CA ILE A 71 -25.87 -7.02 -10.79
C ILE A 71 -26.18 -5.56 -10.47
N CYS A 72 -25.52 -4.98 -9.47
CA CYS A 72 -25.82 -3.65 -8.93
C CYS A 72 -24.56 -2.76 -8.83
N PHE A 73 -24.36 -1.90 -9.82
CA PHE A 73 -23.24 -0.95 -9.89
C PHE A 73 -23.72 0.46 -10.27
N GLY A 74 -22.88 1.47 -10.11
CA GLY A 74 -23.17 2.87 -10.47
C GLY A 74 -22.70 3.91 -9.45
N HIS A 75 -22.44 3.53 -8.19
CA HIS A 75 -21.99 4.51 -7.17
C HIS A 75 -20.57 5.03 -7.39
N ASN A 76 -19.72 4.23 -8.04
CA ASN A 76 -18.30 4.49 -8.15
C ASN A 76 -17.82 4.64 -9.60
N ASP A 77 -18.63 4.26 -10.57
CA ASP A 77 -18.28 4.18 -12.00
C ASP A 77 -18.03 5.54 -12.65
N GLY A 78 -18.54 6.63 -12.05
CA GLY A 78 -18.25 8.01 -12.45
C GLY A 78 -16.97 8.60 -11.87
N LYS A 79 -16.23 7.86 -11.04
CA LYS A 79 -15.02 8.36 -10.35
C LYS A 79 -13.77 8.01 -11.15
N HIS A 80 -12.95 9.01 -11.48
CA HIS A 80 -11.69 8.83 -12.22
C HIS A 80 -10.54 8.25 -11.39
N GLU A 81 -10.68 8.24 -10.08
CA GLU A 81 -9.67 7.72 -9.17
C GLU A 81 -9.66 6.19 -9.16
N GLN A 82 -8.48 5.60 -8.92
CA GLN A 82 -8.30 4.17 -8.65
C GLN A 82 -8.82 3.25 -9.78
N GLY A 83 -8.75 3.70 -11.04
CA GLY A 83 -9.16 2.92 -12.20
C GLY A 83 -10.66 2.62 -12.27
N ARG A 84 -11.49 3.32 -11.48
CA ARG A 84 -12.94 3.04 -11.35
C ARG A 84 -13.77 3.54 -12.53
N PHE A 85 -13.26 4.53 -13.26
CA PHE A 85 -14.06 5.21 -14.26
C PHE A 85 -14.41 4.29 -15.45
N ALA A 86 -15.69 4.27 -15.76
CA ALA A 86 -16.23 3.76 -17.01
C ALA A 86 -17.36 4.68 -17.48
N PRO A 87 -17.37 5.16 -18.74
CA PRO A 87 -18.45 6.00 -19.23
C PRO A 87 -19.79 5.25 -19.17
N PRO A 88 -20.93 5.91 -18.83
CA PRO A 88 -22.22 5.23 -18.67
C PRO A 88 -22.65 4.40 -19.88
N TYR A 89 -22.45 4.92 -21.09
CA TYR A 89 -22.72 4.24 -22.35
C TYR A 89 -21.41 3.70 -22.94
N GLY A 90 -21.44 2.49 -23.49
CA GLY A 90 -20.23 1.77 -23.89
C GLY A 90 -19.59 1.11 -22.67
N GLY A 91 -18.51 1.68 -22.11
CA GLY A 91 -17.67 1.04 -21.10
C GLY A 91 -18.42 0.41 -19.92
N TYR A 92 -19.24 1.16 -19.19
CA TYR A 92 -20.03 0.62 -18.07
C TYR A 92 -20.96 -0.52 -18.52
N GLN A 93 -21.70 -0.32 -19.62
CA GLN A 93 -22.56 -1.35 -20.19
C GLN A 93 -21.77 -2.59 -20.65
N ASP A 94 -20.56 -2.42 -21.17
CA ASP A 94 -19.70 -3.53 -21.61
C ASP A 94 -19.36 -4.45 -20.44
N TYR A 95 -19.04 -3.90 -19.26
CA TYR A 95 -18.81 -4.71 -18.06
C TYR A 95 -20.09 -5.40 -17.56
N LEU A 96 -21.24 -4.72 -17.57
CA LEU A 96 -22.51 -5.36 -17.21
C LEU A 96 -22.87 -6.50 -18.18
N ARG A 97 -22.63 -6.33 -19.49
CA ARG A 97 -22.82 -7.39 -20.50
C ARG A 97 -21.95 -8.61 -20.21
N ARG A 98 -20.73 -8.45 -19.69
CA ARG A 98 -19.89 -9.59 -19.29
C ARG A 98 -20.59 -10.44 -18.22
N TYR A 99 -21.15 -9.83 -17.18
CA TYR A 99 -21.91 -10.55 -16.16
C TYR A 99 -23.17 -11.22 -16.72
N VAL A 100 -23.95 -10.51 -17.55
CA VAL A 100 -25.15 -11.05 -18.20
C VAL A 100 -24.81 -12.29 -19.03
N ARG A 101 -23.77 -12.19 -19.86
CA ARG A 101 -23.31 -13.28 -20.71
C ARG A 101 -22.80 -14.45 -19.89
N GLY A 102 -21.92 -14.20 -18.91
CA GLY A 102 -21.33 -15.24 -18.06
C GLY A 102 -22.38 -16.03 -17.27
N ALA A 103 -23.43 -15.36 -16.78
CA ALA A 103 -24.56 -16.01 -16.12
C ALA A 103 -25.37 -16.88 -17.11
N ARG A 104 -25.71 -16.36 -18.30
CA ARG A 104 -26.44 -17.11 -19.33
C ARG A 104 -25.69 -18.36 -19.79
N GLU A 105 -24.38 -18.26 -19.99
CA GLU A 105 -23.51 -19.39 -20.35
C GLU A 105 -23.53 -20.51 -19.31
N ARG A 106 -23.83 -20.19 -18.04
CA ARG A 106 -23.97 -21.15 -16.93
C ARG A 106 -25.42 -21.56 -16.65
N ALA A 107 -26.34 -21.20 -17.56
CA ALA A 107 -27.77 -21.38 -17.39
C ALA A 107 -28.37 -20.72 -16.12
N ALA A 108 -27.71 -19.68 -15.61
CA ALA A 108 -28.20 -18.83 -14.55
C ALA A 108 -29.01 -17.64 -15.12
N ARG A 109 -29.80 -17.00 -14.27
CA ARG A 109 -30.71 -15.89 -14.61
C ARG A 109 -30.10 -14.56 -14.16
N PRO A 110 -29.52 -13.76 -15.08
CA PRO A 110 -29.05 -12.42 -14.73
C PRO A 110 -30.24 -11.47 -14.50
N VAL A 111 -30.09 -10.59 -13.53
CA VAL A 111 -31.04 -9.50 -13.22
C VAL A 111 -30.22 -8.23 -13.00
N LEU A 112 -30.52 -7.19 -13.77
CA LEU A 112 -29.91 -5.88 -13.58
C LEU A 112 -30.63 -5.14 -12.46
N VAL A 113 -29.88 -4.55 -11.55
CA VAL A 113 -30.41 -3.77 -10.42
C VAL A 113 -29.76 -2.40 -10.46
N THR A 114 -30.54 -1.34 -10.70
CA THR A 114 -29.99 0.02 -10.69
C THR A 114 -29.41 0.36 -9.32
N SER A 115 -28.39 1.22 -9.25
CA SER A 115 -27.86 1.69 -7.97
C SER A 115 -28.96 2.32 -7.10
N VAL A 116 -28.97 1.99 -5.81
CA VAL A 116 -29.87 2.64 -4.83
C VAL A 116 -29.57 4.13 -4.75
N GLU A 117 -30.61 4.95 -4.60
CA GLU A 117 -30.46 6.39 -4.51
C GLU A 117 -29.79 6.82 -3.20
N ARG A 118 -28.88 7.81 -3.25
CA ARG A 118 -28.29 8.40 -2.05
C ARG A 118 -29.35 9.19 -1.28
N ARG A 119 -29.08 9.49 -0.01
CA ARG A 119 -29.94 10.40 0.77
C ARG A 119 -29.83 11.83 0.23
N ALA A 120 -30.65 12.14 -0.77
CA ALA A 120 -30.74 13.43 -1.42
C ALA A 120 -32.20 13.79 -1.72
N PHE A 121 -32.51 15.08 -1.67
CA PHE A 121 -33.88 15.61 -1.81
C PHE A 121 -34.02 16.59 -2.98
N GLY A 122 -32.99 16.66 -3.84
CA GLY A 122 -33.00 17.44 -5.07
C GLY A 122 -34.00 16.89 -6.11
N PRO A 123 -34.29 17.64 -7.19
CA PRO A 123 -35.22 17.20 -8.23
C PRO A 123 -34.68 16.04 -9.09
N GLU A 124 -33.37 15.82 -9.10
CA GLU A 124 -32.67 14.82 -9.91
C GLU A 124 -32.00 13.75 -9.02
N GLY A 125 -31.76 12.57 -9.58
CA GLY A 125 -31.03 11.48 -8.92
C GLY A 125 -29.52 11.75 -8.84
N THR A 126 -28.82 11.06 -7.93
CA THR A 126 -27.42 11.37 -7.60
C THR A 126 -26.38 10.62 -8.44
N HIS A 127 -26.80 9.73 -9.33
CA HIS A 127 -25.92 8.85 -10.11
C HIS A 127 -25.85 9.20 -11.59
N GLY A 128 -26.21 10.44 -11.97
CA GLY A 128 -26.15 10.91 -13.36
C GLY A 128 -26.85 9.95 -14.33
N ARG A 129 -26.20 9.61 -15.45
CA ARG A 129 -26.79 8.76 -16.51
C ARG A 129 -26.60 7.25 -16.32
N TYR A 130 -26.00 6.80 -15.20
CA TYR A 130 -25.75 5.36 -15.00
C TYR A 130 -27.03 4.53 -14.87
N PRO A 131 -28.06 4.95 -14.11
CA PRO A 131 -29.33 4.23 -14.06
C PRO A 131 -30.00 4.12 -15.44
N ASP A 132 -30.00 5.20 -16.22
CA ASP A 132 -30.58 5.21 -17.58
C ASP A 132 -29.82 4.28 -18.52
N ALA A 133 -28.48 4.32 -18.49
CA ALA A 133 -27.67 3.40 -19.29
C ALA A 133 -27.92 1.92 -18.93
N MET A 134 -28.20 1.60 -17.66
CA MET A 134 -28.58 0.25 -17.25
C MET A 134 -29.99 -0.12 -17.72
N ARG A 135 -30.97 0.79 -17.64
CA ARG A 135 -32.33 0.57 -18.17
C ARG A 135 -32.31 0.28 -19.66
N ASP A 136 -31.57 1.09 -20.42
CA ASP A 136 -31.39 0.92 -21.86
C ASP A 136 -30.74 -0.43 -22.18
N LEU A 137 -29.74 -0.83 -21.39
CA LEU A 137 -29.08 -2.12 -21.54
C LEU A 137 -30.03 -3.29 -21.25
N ALA A 138 -30.81 -3.22 -20.17
CA ALA A 138 -31.78 -4.26 -19.81
C ALA A 138 -32.79 -4.50 -20.93
N ALA A 139 -33.31 -3.41 -21.51
CA ALA A 139 -34.22 -3.48 -22.65
C ALA A 139 -33.54 -4.07 -23.89
N ALA A 140 -32.33 -3.62 -24.21
CA ALA A 140 -31.57 -4.11 -25.37
C ALA A 140 -31.20 -5.59 -25.28
N GLU A 141 -30.82 -6.06 -24.09
CA GLU A 141 -30.38 -7.44 -23.85
C GLU A 141 -31.53 -8.39 -23.49
N GLY A 142 -32.75 -7.89 -23.28
CA GLY A 142 -33.88 -8.67 -22.78
C GLY A 142 -33.62 -9.29 -21.40
N VAL A 143 -33.01 -8.51 -20.51
CA VAL A 143 -32.67 -8.93 -19.13
C VAL A 143 -33.66 -8.28 -18.17
N PRO A 144 -34.21 -9.00 -17.17
CA PRO A 144 -35.05 -8.40 -16.15
C PRO A 144 -34.32 -7.27 -15.41
N LEU A 145 -35.06 -6.20 -15.10
CA LEU A 145 -34.57 -5.03 -14.38
C LEU A 145 -35.35 -4.84 -13.08
N ILE A 146 -34.63 -4.66 -11.97
CA ILE A 146 -35.18 -4.12 -10.73
C ILE A 146 -34.72 -2.66 -10.63
N ASP A 147 -35.65 -1.73 -10.81
CA ASP A 147 -35.37 -0.29 -10.75
C ASP A 147 -35.34 0.22 -9.30
N LEU A 148 -34.32 -0.24 -8.56
CA LEU A 148 -34.09 0.12 -7.17
C LEU A 148 -33.87 1.63 -6.97
N GLN A 149 -33.32 2.32 -7.97
CA GLN A 149 -33.11 3.76 -7.93
C GLN A 149 -34.46 4.48 -7.87
N ALA A 150 -35.40 4.13 -8.74
CA ALA A 150 -36.70 4.79 -8.78
C ALA A 150 -37.53 4.56 -7.50
N VAL A 151 -37.53 3.34 -6.95
CA VAL A 151 -38.27 3.04 -5.72
C VAL A 151 -37.64 3.68 -4.49
N SER A 152 -36.30 3.67 -4.38
CA SER A 152 -35.60 4.32 -3.25
C SER A 152 -35.69 5.85 -3.32
N PHE A 153 -35.57 6.44 -4.51
CA PHE A 153 -35.76 7.89 -4.71
C PHE A 153 -37.14 8.35 -4.24
N ARG A 154 -38.22 7.63 -4.58
CA ARG A 154 -39.57 7.93 -4.08
C ARG A 154 -39.64 7.78 -2.56
N ARG A 155 -39.12 6.66 -2.03
CA ARG A 155 -39.17 6.35 -0.61
C ARG A 155 -38.48 7.41 0.25
N TRP A 156 -37.30 7.88 -0.16
CA TRP A 156 -36.59 8.92 0.57
C TRP A 156 -37.38 10.22 0.62
N ARG A 157 -38.07 10.61 -0.48
CA ARG A 157 -38.91 11.82 -0.50
C ARG A 157 -40.15 11.70 0.38
N GLU A 158 -40.77 10.52 0.41
CA GLU A 158 -41.92 10.26 1.28
C GLU A 158 -41.55 10.36 2.76
N LEU A 159 -40.39 9.84 3.14
CA LEU A 159 -39.88 9.88 4.51
C LEU A 159 -39.32 11.26 4.91
N GLY A 160 -38.70 11.96 3.96
CA GLY A 160 -38.08 13.25 4.19
C GLY A 160 -36.70 13.20 4.89
N PRO A 161 -36.05 14.36 5.06
CA PRO A 161 -34.69 14.45 5.58
C PRO A 161 -34.52 13.90 7.00
N GLU A 162 -35.48 14.14 7.88
CA GLU A 162 -35.36 13.78 9.29
C GLU A 162 -35.51 12.26 9.49
N ALA A 163 -36.57 11.66 8.95
CA ALA A 163 -36.84 10.23 9.14
C ALA A 163 -35.81 9.32 8.46
N THR A 164 -35.21 9.77 7.36
CA THR A 164 -34.17 9.00 6.66
C THR A 164 -32.85 8.88 7.44
N ARG A 165 -32.63 9.70 8.48
CA ARG A 165 -31.43 9.58 9.33
C ARG A 165 -31.33 8.23 10.04
N GLU A 166 -32.45 7.60 10.37
CA GLU A 166 -32.42 6.27 11.02
C GLU A 166 -32.01 5.15 10.06
N LEU A 167 -32.14 5.39 8.75
CA LEU A 167 -31.89 4.40 7.70
C LEU A 167 -30.46 4.51 7.15
N PHE A 168 -29.98 5.74 6.99
CA PHE A 168 -28.60 6.00 6.57
C PHE A 168 -27.65 5.97 7.77
N LEU A 169 -26.35 5.89 7.53
CA LEU A 169 -25.31 5.84 8.54
C LEU A 169 -25.07 7.25 9.15
N TRP A 170 -26.14 7.76 9.74
CA TRP A 170 -26.22 8.96 10.54
C TRP A 170 -26.30 8.53 12.00
N LEU A 171 -25.18 8.66 12.70
CA LEU A 171 -25.01 8.15 14.05
C LEU A 171 -24.52 9.27 14.95
N ASP A 172 -25.07 9.33 16.15
CA ASP A 172 -24.36 9.88 17.29
C ASP A 172 -23.09 9.04 17.58
N PRO A 173 -22.16 9.52 18.42
CA PRO A 173 -21.01 8.73 18.84
C PRO A 173 -21.37 7.29 19.22
N HIS A 174 -20.80 6.33 18.50
CA HIS A 174 -21.00 4.89 18.62
C HIS A 174 -19.64 4.21 18.83
N PRO A 175 -19.52 3.04 19.50
CA PRO A 175 -18.23 2.37 19.71
C PRO A 175 -17.37 2.23 18.44
N ASN A 176 -17.99 1.83 17.33
CA ASN A 176 -17.32 1.76 16.01
C ASN A 176 -17.28 3.09 15.23
N TYR A 177 -18.01 4.12 15.67
CA TYR A 177 -18.01 5.47 15.09
C TYR A 177 -17.90 6.54 16.20
N PRO A 178 -16.71 6.72 16.82
CA PRO A 178 -16.59 7.51 18.05
C PRO A 178 -16.92 9.00 17.91
N ARG A 179 -16.90 9.52 16.69
CA ARG A 179 -17.29 10.91 16.37
C ARG A 179 -18.70 11.00 15.80
N GLY A 180 -19.45 9.90 15.84
CA GLY A 180 -20.65 9.74 15.03
C GLY A 180 -20.33 9.59 13.54
N SER A 181 -21.38 9.61 12.73
CA SER A 181 -21.31 9.59 11.28
C SER A 181 -22.45 10.42 10.70
N ALA A 182 -22.25 11.00 9.51
CA ALA A 182 -23.27 11.71 8.75
C ALA A 182 -23.12 11.31 7.27
N ASP A 183 -23.29 10.02 7.00
CA ASP A 183 -23.05 9.41 5.70
C ASP A 183 -24.39 9.19 4.97
N ASP A 184 -24.55 9.88 3.84
CA ASP A 184 -25.74 9.87 2.98
C ASP A 184 -25.77 8.72 1.95
N THR A 185 -24.90 7.73 2.10
CA THR A 185 -24.71 6.63 1.14
C THR A 185 -24.91 5.26 1.78
N HIS A 186 -24.29 5.03 2.93
CA HIS A 186 -24.31 3.72 3.59
C HIS A 186 -25.44 3.63 4.60
N PHE A 187 -25.88 2.41 4.91
CA PHE A 187 -27.05 2.18 5.73
C PHE A 187 -26.70 1.67 7.12
N THR A 188 -27.59 1.93 8.08
CA THR A 188 -27.65 1.12 9.31
C THR A 188 -28.27 -0.26 8.98
N ALA A 189 -28.28 -1.18 9.95
CA ALA A 189 -29.03 -2.44 9.82
C ALA A 189 -30.49 -2.23 9.41
N ARG A 190 -31.16 -1.20 9.96
CA ARG A 190 -32.55 -0.86 9.61
C ARG A 190 -32.67 -0.35 8.17
N GLY A 191 -31.76 0.51 7.72
CA GLY A 191 -31.76 0.97 6.34
C GLY A 191 -31.43 -0.14 5.34
N ALA A 192 -30.52 -1.05 5.67
CA ALA A 192 -30.23 -2.21 4.85
C ALA A 192 -31.47 -3.11 4.67
N ILE A 193 -32.25 -3.31 5.75
CA ILE A 193 -33.54 -4.00 5.71
C ILE A 193 -34.55 -3.24 4.84
N GLU A 194 -34.68 -1.93 5.00
CA GLU A 194 -35.60 -1.10 4.20
C GLU A 194 -35.30 -1.24 2.69
N VAL A 195 -34.03 -1.11 2.30
CA VAL A 195 -33.62 -1.19 0.89
C VAL A 195 -33.77 -2.60 0.35
N ALA A 196 -33.48 -3.63 1.15
CA ALA A 196 -33.74 -5.02 0.77
C ALA A 196 -35.25 -5.29 0.56
N GLY A 197 -36.11 -4.69 1.40
CA GLY A 197 -37.57 -4.73 1.24
C GLY A 197 -38.04 -4.07 -0.06
N LEU A 198 -37.54 -2.86 -0.34
CA LEU A 198 -37.82 -2.16 -1.61
C LEU A 198 -37.38 -2.98 -2.83
N LEU A 199 -36.23 -3.65 -2.74
CA LEU A 199 -35.72 -4.52 -3.79
C LEU A 199 -36.66 -5.70 -4.03
N LEU A 200 -37.11 -6.39 -2.97
CA LEU A 200 -38.01 -7.54 -3.07
C LEU A 200 -39.39 -7.13 -3.60
N GLU A 201 -39.93 -5.99 -3.15
CA GLU A 201 -41.18 -5.45 -3.66
C GLU A 201 -41.09 -5.12 -5.16
N ALA A 202 -40.01 -4.45 -5.58
CA ALA A 202 -39.76 -4.11 -6.97
C ALA A 202 -39.46 -5.33 -7.85
N ALA A 203 -38.93 -6.42 -7.27
CA ALA A 203 -38.66 -7.66 -7.97
C ALA A 203 -39.95 -8.42 -8.34
N GLY A 204 -41.01 -8.32 -7.53
CA GLY A 204 -42.25 -9.07 -7.73
C GLY A 204 -41.98 -10.58 -7.84
N GLU A 205 -42.43 -11.21 -8.93
CA GLU A 205 -42.24 -12.65 -9.17
C GLU A 205 -40.83 -13.03 -9.68
N LEU A 206 -39.94 -12.05 -9.91
CA LEU A 206 -38.56 -12.31 -10.36
C LEU A 206 -37.71 -12.99 -9.28
N LEU A 207 -38.04 -12.74 -8.02
CA LEU A 207 -37.38 -13.30 -6.85
C LEU A 207 -38.44 -13.92 -5.93
N PRO A 208 -38.09 -14.94 -5.12
CA PRO A 208 -39.03 -15.50 -4.14
C PRO A 208 -39.61 -14.43 -3.21
N ALA A 209 -40.90 -14.58 -2.86
CA ALA A 209 -41.51 -13.66 -1.92
C ALA A 209 -40.83 -13.75 -0.54
N ALA A 210 -40.84 -12.64 0.21
CA ALA A 210 -40.50 -12.67 1.62
C ALA A 210 -41.44 -13.63 2.35
N VAL A 211 -40.88 -14.55 3.13
CA VAL A 211 -41.64 -15.56 3.90
C VAL A 211 -41.65 -15.25 5.40
N ARG A 212 -40.96 -14.19 5.82
CA ARG A 212 -40.90 -13.72 7.21
C ARG A 212 -40.63 -12.22 7.27
N GLU A 213 -41.08 -11.63 8.38
CA GLU A 213 -40.74 -10.25 8.74
C GLU A 213 -39.26 -10.16 9.13
N PRO A 214 -38.50 -9.19 8.59
CA PRO A 214 -37.09 -9.01 8.93
C PRO A 214 -36.93 -8.42 10.34
N ASP A 215 -35.92 -8.88 11.07
CA ASP A 215 -35.56 -8.37 12.40
C ASP A 215 -34.11 -7.90 12.38
N ALA A 216 -33.89 -6.60 12.64
CA ALA A 216 -32.55 -6.00 12.67
C ALA A 216 -31.64 -6.64 13.73
N ALA A 217 -32.19 -7.19 14.80
CA ALA A 217 -31.41 -7.89 15.83
C ALA A 217 -30.83 -9.22 15.34
N ARG A 218 -31.33 -9.76 14.22
CA ARG A 218 -30.84 -10.98 13.58
C ARG A 218 -29.84 -10.71 12.45
N LEU A 219 -29.56 -9.44 12.14
CA LEU A 219 -28.55 -9.13 11.14
C LEU A 219 -27.18 -9.54 11.67
N GLU A 220 -26.55 -10.47 10.98
CA GLU A 220 -25.20 -10.92 11.33
C GLU A 220 -24.16 -10.07 10.60
N TRP A 221 -23.26 -9.45 11.35
CA TRP A 221 -22.04 -8.88 10.79
C TRP A 221 -20.99 -9.96 10.64
N ARG A 222 -20.17 -9.86 9.59
CA ARG A 222 -19.07 -10.81 9.41
C ARG A 222 -18.12 -10.71 10.61
N PRO A 223 -17.64 -11.80 11.19
CA PRO A 223 -16.55 -11.72 12.15
C PRO A 223 -15.37 -11.01 11.49
N ALA A 224 -14.59 -10.25 12.26
CA ALA A 224 -13.33 -9.71 11.76
C ALA A 224 -12.49 -10.88 11.24
N GLU A 225 -12.02 -10.81 9.99
CA GLU A 225 -11.31 -11.95 9.41
C GLU A 225 -10.04 -12.24 10.24
N PRO A 226 -9.84 -13.48 10.67
CA PRO A 226 -8.67 -13.84 11.45
C PRO A 226 -7.42 -13.79 10.58
N VAL A 227 -6.30 -13.35 11.16
CA VAL A 227 -5.00 -13.32 10.48
C VAL A 227 -4.26 -14.59 10.84
N TRP A 228 -3.98 -15.44 9.86
CA TRP A 228 -3.28 -16.70 10.08
C TRP A 228 -1.79 -16.55 9.78
N SER A 229 -0.94 -17.05 10.67
CA SER A 229 0.41 -17.48 10.30
C SER A 229 0.29 -18.72 9.43
N VAL A 230 0.85 -18.66 8.23
CA VAL A 230 0.76 -19.72 7.22
C VAL A 230 2.18 -20.08 6.80
N ASP A 231 2.49 -21.38 6.75
CA ASP A 231 3.75 -21.82 6.14
C ASP A 231 3.72 -21.52 4.63
N ALA A 232 4.63 -20.67 4.14
CA ALA A 232 4.64 -20.23 2.75
C ALA A 232 4.89 -21.39 1.75
N ARG A 233 5.54 -22.47 2.19
CA ARG A 233 5.88 -23.62 1.33
C ARG A 233 4.74 -24.62 1.27
N SER A 234 4.09 -24.92 2.38
CA SER A 234 3.03 -25.94 2.46
C SER A 234 1.61 -25.36 2.40
N GLY A 235 1.41 -24.13 2.86
CA GLY A 235 0.09 -23.54 3.07
C GLY A 235 -0.58 -23.92 4.38
N GLU A 236 0.12 -24.65 5.24
CA GLU A 236 -0.41 -25.05 6.53
C GLU A 236 -0.61 -23.84 7.44
N ARG A 237 -1.81 -23.72 7.99
CA ARG A 237 -2.12 -22.72 9.01
C ARG A 237 -1.48 -23.15 10.33
N ARG A 238 -0.61 -22.30 10.87
CA ARG A 238 0.18 -22.56 12.08
C ARG A 238 -0.47 -21.96 13.32
N ARG A 239 -0.80 -20.67 13.29
CA ARG A 239 -1.40 -19.95 14.42
C ARG A 239 -2.34 -18.85 13.96
N GLU A 240 -3.42 -18.66 14.69
CA GLU A 240 -4.39 -17.59 14.49
C GLU A 240 -4.04 -16.35 15.32
N TYR A 241 -4.18 -15.17 14.72
CA TYR A 241 -4.03 -13.87 15.35
C TYR A 241 -5.31 -13.06 15.15
N VAL A 242 -5.74 -12.36 16.20
CA VAL A 242 -6.98 -11.60 16.23
C VAL A 242 -6.77 -10.26 15.53
N SER A 243 -7.61 -9.94 14.56
CA SER A 243 -7.65 -8.62 13.95
C SER A 243 -8.02 -7.55 14.97
N THR A 244 -7.30 -6.43 14.98
CA THR A 244 -7.52 -5.31 15.90
C THR A 244 -8.70 -4.47 15.44
N SER A 245 -9.66 -4.25 16.32
CA SER A 245 -10.82 -3.39 16.03
C SER A 245 -10.45 -1.90 16.02
N ARG A 246 -11.31 -1.06 15.44
CA ARG A 246 -11.12 0.40 15.44
C ARG A 246 -11.04 0.99 16.85
N GLU A 247 -11.83 0.46 17.80
CA GLU A 247 -11.81 0.90 19.19
C GLU A 247 -10.44 0.63 19.83
N GLU A 248 -9.89 -0.56 19.59
CA GLU A 248 -8.59 -0.97 20.10
C GLU A 248 -7.45 -0.18 19.46
N VAL A 249 -7.54 0.15 18.16
CA VAL A 249 -6.61 1.11 17.53
C VAL A 249 -6.71 2.49 18.20
N GLY A 250 -7.92 2.93 18.53
CA GLY A 250 -8.13 4.18 19.26
C GLY A 250 -7.52 4.17 20.66
N ARG A 251 -7.57 3.04 21.35
CA ARG A 251 -6.88 2.83 22.64
C ARG A 251 -5.36 2.86 22.48
N ALA A 252 -4.82 2.11 21.52
CA ALA A 252 -3.39 2.10 21.22
C ALA A 252 -2.86 3.52 20.92
N CYS A 253 -3.63 4.34 20.18
CA CYS A 253 -3.29 5.73 19.93
C CYS A 253 -3.22 6.58 21.21
N ARG A 254 -4.13 6.39 22.17
CA ARG A 254 -4.09 7.12 23.45
C ARG A 254 -2.93 6.66 24.34
N GLU A 255 -2.64 5.37 24.33
CA GLU A 255 -1.47 4.80 25.03
C GLU A 255 -0.16 5.33 24.44
N ALA A 256 -0.07 5.43 23.10
CA ALA A 256 1.06 6.05 22.42
C ALA A 256 1.18 7.56 22.72
N GLU A 257 0.06 8.28 22.84
CA GLU A 257 0.09 9.69 23.23
C GLU A 257 0.66 9.88 24.64
N ALA A 258 0.31 8.98 25.56
CA ALA A 258 0.75 9.03 26.96
C ALA A 258 2.26 8.83 27.13
N VAL A 259 2.97 8.23 26.17
CA VAL A 259 4.43 8.03 26.23
C VAL A 259 5.25 9.22 25.70
N LEU A 260 4.62 10.17 25.00
CA LEU A 260 5.33 11.34 24.44
C LEU A 260 6.18 12.09 25.47
N PRO A 261 5.69 12.40 26.70
CA PRO A 261 6.51 13.07 27.71
C PRO A 261 7.76 12.27 28.13
N ALA A 262 7.69 10.94 28.14
CA ALA A 262 8.83 10.10 28.48
C ALA A 262 9.90 10.11 27.39
N LEU A 263 9.50 10.07 26.11
CA LEU A 263 10.41 10.19 24.97
C LEU A 263 11.06 11.57 24.85
N ASP A 264 10.33 12.62 25.22
CA ASP A 264 10.85 13.99 25.27
C ASP A 264 11.88 14.13 26.41
N ALA A 265 11.52 13.70 27.62
CA ALA A 265 12.40 13.74 28.79
C ALA A 265 13.69 12.90 28.62
N ALA A 266 13.63 11.80 27.85
CA ALA A 266 14.80 10.99 27.53
C ALA A 266 15.85 11.74 26.69
N GLY A 267 15.43 12.74 25.90
CA GLY A 267 16.29 13.47 24.97
C GLY A 267 16.98 12.57 23.93
N PRO A 268 17.90 13.13 23.11
CA PRO A 268 18.63 12.35 22.11
C PRO A 268 19.44 11.19 22.70
N ALA A 269 20.07 11.40 23.87
CA ALA A 269 20.90 10.37 24.50
C ALA A 269 20.08 9.17 25.02
N GLY A 270 18.94 9.41 25.67
CA GLY A 270 18.08 8.34 26.14
C GLY A 270 17.40 7.59 24.99
N ARG A 271 17.02 8.29 23.91
CA ARG A 271 16.50 7.64 22.70
C ARG A 271 17.57 6.85 21.95
N ALA A 272 18.83 7.26 21.99
CA ALA A 272 19.93 6.46 21.43
C ALA A 272 20.09 5.14 22.20
N ALA A 273 20.04 5.20 23.54
CA ALA A 273 20.08 4.01 24.40
C ALA A 273 18.89 3.08 24.18
N LEU A 274 17.69 3.63 23.93
CA LEU A 274 16.49 2.86 23.55
C LEU A 274 16.75 2.02 22.28
N LEU A 275 17.23 2.67 21.22
CA LEU A 275 17.44 2.01 19.92
C LEU A 275 18.52 0.93 20.01
N GLU A 276 19.59 1.18 20.77
CA GLU A 276 20.65 0.20 21.01
C GLU A 276 20.15 -1.00 21.82
N ALA A 277 19.39 -0.75 22.90
CA ALA A 277 18.80 -1.83 23.69
C ALA A 277 17.83 -2.68 22.87
N MET A 278 17.03 -2.08 21.99
CA MET A 278 16.18 -2.81 21.04
C MET A 278 17.01 -3.66 20.06
N ALA A 279 18.10 -3.11 19.53
CA ALA A 279 19.00 -3.82 18.62
C ALA A 279 19.65 -5.02 19.31
N ASP A 280 20.13 -4.86 20.55
CA ASP A 280 20.74 -5.93 21.33
C ASP A 280 19.77 -7.08 21.59
N VAL A 281 18.49 -6.79 21.89
CA VAL A 281 17.48 -7.83 22.11
C VAL A 281 17.14 -8.58 20.80
N LEU A 282 17.14 -7.89 19.65
CA LEU A 282 16.96 -8.56 18.36
C LEU A 282 18.13 -9.53 18.07
N ASP A 283 19.36 -9.11 18.35
CA ASP A 283 20.56 -9.95 18.20
C ASP A 283 20.56 -11.15 19.14
N GLU A 284 19.99 -11.02 20.35
CA GLU A 284 19.80 -12.13 21.30
C GLU A 284 18.74 -13.15 20.84
N ARG A 285 17.80 -12.76 19.97
CA ARG A 285 16.62 -13.57 19.58
C ARG A 285 16.64 -14.04 18.13
N VAL A 286 17.78 -13.96 17.45
CA VAL A 286 17.94 -14.28 16.01
C VAL A 286 17.29 -15.61 15.64
N ASP A 287 17.59 -16.68 16.36
CA ASP A 287 17.08 -18.02 16.01
C ASP A 287 15.55 -18.05 16.00
N THR A 288 14.91 -17.62 17.09
CA THR A 288 13.44 -17.61 17.20
C THR A 288 12.78 -16.75 16.12
N LEU A 289 13.34 -15.58 15.84
CA LEU A 289 12.84 -14.68 14.80
C LEU A 289 12.96 -15.30 13.42
N VAL A 290 14.14 -15.81 13.08
CA VAL A 290 14.45 -16.34 11.75
C VAL A 290 13.65 -17.60 11.43
N TYR A 291 13.42 -18.50 12.41
CA TYR A 291 12.61 -19.70 12.17
C TYR A 291 11.13 -19.37 11.92
N ALA A 292 10.55 -18.44 12.68
CA ALA A 292 9.18 -18.01 12.44
C ALA A 292 9.03 -17.35 11.07
N ALA A 293 9.96 -16.45 10.73
CA ALA A 293 9.94 -15.76 9.45
C ALA A 293 10.20 -16.69 8.27
N ASP A 294 11.07 -17.69 8.39
CA ASP A 294 11.29 -18.65 7.31
C ASP A 294 10.06 -19.50 7.02
N ALA A 295 9.35 -19.93 8.06
CA ALA A 295 8.08 -20.62 7.89
C ALA A 295 7.08 -19.71 7.17
N GLU A 296 6.93 -18.46 7.62
CA GLU A 296 5.94 -17.51 7.09
C GLU A 296 6.26 -16.97 5.68
N THR A 297 7.53 -16.98 5.26
CA THR A 297 7.96 -16.25 4.05
C THR A 297 8.74 -17.10 3.04
N ALA A 298 9.21 -18.27 3.43
CA ALA A 298 10.09 -19.15 2.66
C ALA A 298 11.43 -18.55 2.20
N LEU A 299 11.83 -17.40 2.76
CA LEU A 299 12.97 -16.61 2.29
C LEU A 299 14.36 -17.20 2.60
N GLY A 300 14.42 -18.22 3.45
CA GLY A 300 15.65 -18.95 3.79
C GLY A 300 16.40 -18.34 4.98
N LEU A 301 16.87 -19.21 5.86
CA LEU A 301 17.58 -18.83 7.10
C LEU A 301 18.75 -17.88 6.85
N PRO A 302 19.68 -18.10 5.88
CA PRO A 302 20.83 -17.21 5.71
C PRO A 302 20.45 -15.77 5.39
N ARG A 303 19.45 -15.57 4.52
CA ARG A 303 18.95 -14.24 4.16
C ARG A 303 18.25 -13.59 5.35
N LEU A 304 17.41 -14.33 6.08
CA LEU A 304 16.69 -13.80 7.24
C LEU A 304 17.62 -13.47 8.42
N THR A 305 18.65 -14.26 8.68
CA THR A 305 19.71 -13.92 9.66
C THR A 305 20.41 -12.62 9.28
N GLY A 306 20.77 -12.46 7.99
CA GLY A 306 21.34 -11.21 7.50
C GLY A 306 20.38 -10.02 7.63
N GLU A 307 19.08 -10.24 7.48
CA GLU A 307 18.07 -9.18 7.65
C GLU A 307 17.86 -8.78 9.12
N VAL A 308 17.90 -9.72 10.07
CA VAL A 308 17.87 -9.38 11.52
C VAL A 308 19.10 -8.52 11.86
N ALA A 309 20.29 -8.92 11.41
CA ALA A 309 21.52 -8.14 11.61
C ALA A 309 21.43 -6.74 10.97
N ARG A 310 20.86 -6.63 9.75
CA ARG A 310 20.57 -5.35 9.11
C ARG A 310 19.63 -4.48 9.95
N THR A 311 18.60 -5.08 10.53
CA THR A 311 17.59 -4.39 11.36
C THR A 311 18.23 -3.82 12.63
N GLY A 312 19.02 -4.63 13.35
CA GLY A 312 19.81 -4.15 14.49
C GLY A 312 20.81 -3.06 14.11
N GLY A 313 21.51 -3.22 12.97
CA GLY A 313 22.42 -2.19 12.45
C GLY A 313 21.74 -0.86 12.12
N GLN A 314 20.51 -0.88 11.61
CA GLN A 314 19.74 0.32 11.30
C GLN A 314 19.30 1.08 12.56
N LEU A 315 18.88 0.37 13.62
CA LEU A 315 18.61 0.96 14.93
C LEU A 315 19.86 1.64 15.50
N ARG A 316 21.02 0.97 15.41
CA ARG A 316 22.31 1.53 15.85
C ARG A 316 22.74 2.75 15.03
N LEU A 317 22.56 2.75 13.71
CA LEU A 317 22.79 3.94 12.89
C LEU A 317 21.92 5.12 13.37
N MET A 318 20.65 4.89 13.69
CA MET A 318 19.78 5.94 14.22
C MET A 318 20.23 6.45 15.59
N ALA A 319 20.81 5.60 16.44
CA ALA A 319 21.47 6.02 17.67
C ALA A 319 22.71 6.90 17.40
N GLU A 320 23.48 6.63 16.35
CA GLU A 320 24.58 7.52 15.90
C GLU A 320 24.05 8.88 15.43
N VAL A 321 22.97 8.90 14.64
CA VAL A 321 22.31 10.14 14.18
C VAL A 321 21.85 11.00 15.35
N LEU A 322 21.31 10.37 16.40
CA LEU A 322 20.90 11.07 17.62
C LEU A 322 22.08 11.72 18.36
N ARG A 323 23.23 11.04 18.41
CA ARG A 323 24.45 11.56 19.06
C ARG A 323 25.12 12.66 18.25
N ASP A 324 25.08 12.56 16.92
CA ASP A 324 25.56 13.62 16.03
C ASP A 324 24.70 14.89 16.15
N GLY A 325 23.39 14.72 16.30
CA GLY A 325 22.47 15.81 16.63
C GLY A 325 22.13 16.75 15.47
N SER A 326 22.71 16.56 14.27
CA SER A 326 22.41 17.38 13.08
C SER A 326 20.94 17.33 12.65
N PHE A 327 20.22 16.26 13.00
CA PHE A 327 18.77 16.14 12.74
C PHE A 327 17.94 17.25 13.40
N LEU A 328 18.44 17.84 14.49
CA LEU A 328 17.79 18.96 15.17
C LEU A 328 17.82 20.24 14.32
N ASP A 329 18.72 20.34 13.34
CA ASP A 329 18.89 21.50 12.46
C ASP A 329 18.81 22.83 13.24
N ALA A 330 19.61 22.92 14.32
CA ALA A 330 19.61 24.06 15.22
C ALA A 330 20.18 25.30 14.53
N ARG A 331 19.36 26.35 14.39
CA ARG A 331 19.72 27.62 13.76
C ARG A 331 19.42 28.78 14.69
N ILE A 332 20.34 29.73 14.79
CA ILE A 332 20.26 30.89 15.69
C ILE A 332 20.60 32.14 14.88
N ASP A 333 19.65 33.06 14.78
CA ASP A 333 19.89 34.42 14.35
C ASP A 333 19.85 35.31 15.59
N ALA A 334 21.03 35.69 16.09
CA ALA A 334 21.14 36.46 17.32
C ALA A 334 20.61 37.88 17.09
N GLY A 335 19.64 38.31 17.89
CA GLY A 335 19.11 39.66 17.81
C GLY A 335 20.21 40.71 17.99
N GLY A 336 20.15 41.81 17.24
CA GLY A 336 21.17 42.86 17.29
C GLY A 336 22.29 42.74 16.24
N GLY A 337 21.92 42.84 14.96
CA GLY A 337 22.70 43.38 13.83
C GLY A 337 24.18 43.01 13.67
N ALA A 338 24.49 42.23 12.62
CA ALA A 338 25.76 42.40 11.90
C ALA A 338 25.84 43.83 11.34
N ALA A 339 26.98 44.51 11.52
CA ALA A 339 27.16 45.89 11.08
C ALA A 339 26.85 46.07 9.58
N GLY A 340 25.81 46.84 9.23
CA GLY A 340 25.59 47.31 7.87
C GLY A 340 24.14 47.45 7.39
N THR A 341 23.15 46.85 8.04
CA THR A 341 21.73 46.98 7.65
C THR A 341 20.90 47.45 8.85
N GLY A 342 20.29 48.63 8.72
CA GLY A 342 19.61 49.32 9.82
C GLY A 342 18.50 48.48 10.48
N GLY A 343 18.55 48.39 11.81
CA GLY A 343 17.55 47.76 12.69
C GLY A 343 17.86 46.29 12.99
N GLY A 344 18.41 45.99 14.18
CA GLY A 344 18.65 44.61 14.62
C GLY A 344 17.34 43.83 14.69
N GLY A 345 17.22 42.73 13.93
CA GLY A 345 16.07 41.83 13.98
C GLY A 345 15.90 41.15 15.35
N PRO A 346 14.76 40.48 15.58
CA PRO A 346 14.52 39.72 16.81
C PRO A 346 15.49 38.54 16.96
N ASP A 347 15.66 38.01 18.18
CA ASP A 347 16.40 36.76 18.40
C ASP A 347 15.53 35.60 17.93
N LEU A 348 15.94 34.91 16.86
CA LEU A 348 15.24 33.77 16.30
C LEU A 348 16.06 32.50 16.49
N ARG A 349 15.47 31.51 17.16
CA ARG A 349 16.11 30.20 17.36
C ARG A 349 15.21 29.10 16.84
N ARG A 350 15.67 28.32 15.87
CA ARG A 350 14.90 27.28 15.21
C ARG A 350 15.51 25.92 15.46
N MET A 351 14.68 24.92 15.76
CA MET A 351 15.05 23.50 15.72
C MET A 351 13.92 22.65 15.18
N ASN A 352 14.24 21.42 14.81
CA ASN A 352 13.28 20.38 14.51
C ASN A 352 12.77 19.71 15.79
N VAL A 353 11.48 19.40 15.82
CA VAL A 353 10.77 18.69 16.89
C VAL A 353 9.95 17.52 16.30
N PRO A 354 9.63 16.46 17.07
CA PRO A 354 8.80 15.35 16.57
C PRO A 354 7.42 15.80 16.07
N LEU A 355 6.89 15.09 15.08
CA LEU A 355 5.52 15.30 14.58
C LEU A 355 4.46 14.83 15.58
N GLY A 356 4.70 13.72 16.28
CA GLY A 356 3.73 13.05 17.15
C GLY A 356 3.71 11.54 16.90
N ILE A 357 2.55 10.89 17.09
CA ILE A 357 2.43 9.44 16.86
C ILE A 357 2.58 9.12 15.37
N VAL A 358 3.37 8.10 15.04
CA VAL A 358 3.57 7.62 13.66
C VAL A 358 2.93 6.25 13.47
N GLY A 359 2.12 6.11 12.43
CA GLY A 359 1.63 4.81 11.97
C GLY A 359 2.61 4.19 10.97
N VAL A 360 3.00 2.92 11.15
CA VAL A 360 3.93 2.23 10.23
C VAL A 360 3.27 1.01 9.63
N PHE A 361 3.36 0.81 8.33
CA PHE A 361 2.79 -0.36 7.64
C PHE A 361 3.90 -1.25 7.11
N SER A 362 3.97 -2.46 7.67
CA SER A 362 5.02 -3.44 7.34
C SER A 362 4.99 -3.89 5.89
N ALA A 363 6.18 -3.93 5.26
CA ALA A 363 6.41 -4.60 3.98
C ALA A 363 6.31 -6.12 4.13
N SER A 364 5.84 -6.83 3.10
CA SER A 364 5.78 -8.30 3.10
C SER A 364 7.13 -8.97 2.88
N ASN A 365 7.99 -8.37 2.05
CA ASN A 365 9.19 -9.00 1.49
C ASN A 365 10.46 -8.78 2.32
N PHE A 366 10.39 -7.88 3.29
CA PHE A 366 11.41 -7.60 4.29
C PHE A 366 10.75 -7.64 5.69
N PRO A 367 10.47 -8.86 6.21
CA PRO A 367 9.70 -9.06 7.44
C PRO A 367 10.37 -8.49 8.70
N PHE A 368 11.61 -8.01 8.62
CA PHE A 368 12.31 -7.32 9.70
C PHE A 368 12.69 -5.88 9.33
N ALA A 369 13.53 -5.68 8.31
CA ALA A 369 14.19 -4.41 8.03
C ALA A 369 13.26 -3.31 7.50
N PHE A 370 12.08 -3.69 7.00
CA PHE A 370 11.00 -2.78 6.56
C PHE A 370 9.64 -3.19 7.19
N SER A 371 9.70 -3.71 8.42
CA SER A 371 8.52 -4.17 9.17
C SER A 371 8.55 -3.60 10.60
N VAL A 372 8.17 -4.38 11.61
CA VAL A 372 8.00 -3.93 13.00
C VAL A 372 9.23 -3.22 13.56
N GLY A 373 10.43 -3.80 13.39
CA GLY A 373 11.71 -3.17 13.77
C GLY A 373 12.38 -2.38 12.64
N GLY A 374 11.67 -2.13 11.55
CA GLY A 374 12.24 -1.63 10.30
C GLY A 374 12.61 -0.15 10.30
N GLY A 375 12.95 0.36 9.12
CA GLY A 375 13.52 1.71 8.95
C GLY A 375 12.61 2.83 9.39
N ASP A 376 11.32 2.70 9.10
CA ASP A 376 10.30 3.66 9.53
C ASP A 376 10.15 3.69 11.05
N THR A 377 10.07 2.53 11.71
CA THR A 377 10.04 2.47 13.18
C THR A 377 11.31 3.06 13.79
N ALA A 378 12.49 2.66 13.30
CA ALA A 378 13.77 3.14 13.82
C ALA A 378 13.92 4.65 13.70
N SER A 379 13.58 5.22 12.54
CA SER A 379 13.70 6.66 12.28
C SER A 379 12.61 7.48 12.98
N ALA A 380 11.39 6.95 13.15
CA ALA A 380 10.35 7.61 13.94
C ALA A 380 10.70 7.67 15.44
N LEU A 381 11.16 6.55 16.02
CA LEU A 381 11.62 6.52 17.42
C LEU A 381 12.80 7.47 17.62
N ALA A 382 13.75 7.53 16.68
CA ALA A 382 14.86 8.48 16.72
C ALA A 382 14.37 9.94 16.73
N ALA A 383 13.40 10.28 15.89
CA ALA A 383 12.77 11.60 15.87
C ALA A 383 12.07 11.97 17.18
N GLY A 384 11.75 10.99 18.04
CA GLY A 384 11.01 11.17 19.28
C GLY A 384 9.51 10.86 19.14
N CYS A 385 9.13 10.09 18.13
CA CYS A 385 7.75 9.73 17.83
C CYS A 385 7.47 8.29 18.32
N PRO A 386 6.43 8.06 19.13
CA PRO A 386 5.95 6.71 19.41
C PRO A 386 5.31 6.11 18.16
N VAL A 387 5.38 4.79 18.03
CA VAL A 387 5.05 4.07 16.79
C VAL A 387 3.94 3.05 17.03
N ILE A 388 2.94 3.05 16.15
CA ILE A 388 1.96 1.96 16.06
C ILE A 388 2.15 1.30 14.70
N VAL A 389 2.56 0.03 14.72
CA VAL A 389 2.81 -0.74 13.51
C VAL A 389 1.55 -1.53 13.14
N LYS A 390 1.09 -1.40 11.90
CA LYS A 390 0.13 -2.32 11.30
C LYS A 390 0.91 -3.50 10.71
N ALA A 391 0.75 -4.67 11.32
CA ALA A 391 1.43 -5.90 10.91
C ALA A 391 1.01 -6.34 9.49
N HIS A 392 1.96 -6.87 8.71
CA HIS A 392 1.63 -7.49 7.43
C HIS A 392 1.00 -8.87 7.67
N PRO A 393 -0.13 -9.22 7.00
CA PRO A 393 -0.83 -10.48 7.24
C PRO A 393 -0.06 -11.74 6.81
N LEU A 394 1.03 -11.60 6.05
CA LEU A 394 1.86 -12.74 5.64
C LEU A 394 2.89 -13.16 6.68
N HIS A 395 3.15 -12.35 7.71
CA HIS A 395 4.10 -12.71 8.76
C HIS A 395 3.67 -12.23 10.15
N PRO A 396 2.45 -12.59 10.61
CA PRO A 396 1.92 -12.12 11.88
C PRO A 396 2.73 -12.64 13.09
N GLU A 397 3.23 -13.89 13.06
CA GLU A 397 4.05 -14.43 14.16
C GLU A 397 5.39 -13.70 14.25
N THR A 398 6.05 -13.51 13.11
CA THR A 398 7.31 -12.75 13.04
C THR A 398 7.13 -11.33 13.59
N SER A 399 5.99 -10.71 13.30
CA SER A 399 5.65 -9.36 13.76
C SER A 399 5.51 -9.30 15.29
N GLU A 400 4.80 -10.25 15.88
CA GLU A 400 4.60 -10.36 17.33
C GLU A 400 5.90 -10.66 18.08
N LEU A 401 6.72 -11.57 17.57
CA LEU A 401 8.03 -11.89 18.15
C LEU A 401 8.98 -10.69 18.09
N THR A 402 8.94 -9.93 16.99
CA THR A 402 9.71 -8.70 16.84
C THR A 402 9.23 -7.63 17.80
N LEU A 403 7.91 -7.42 17.94
CA LEU A 403 7.35 -6.49 18.93
C LEU A 403 7.82 -6.84 20.34
N ALA A 404 7.73 -8.10 20.73
CA ALA A 404 8.17 -8.56 22.05
C ALA A 404 9.68 -8.35 22.29
N ALA A 405 10.50 -8.30 21.24
CA ALA A 405 11.91 -7.94 21.35
C ALA A 405 12.09 -6.43 21.55
N LEU A 406 11.37 -5.61 20.80
CA LEU A 406 11.42 -4.15 20.91
C LEU A 406 10.91 -3.64 22.27
N GLN A 407 9.81 -4.20 22.77
CA GLN A 407 9.24 -3.86 24.07
C GLN A 407 10.18 -4.23 25.23
N GLU A 408 10.83 -5.39 25.15
CA GLU A 408 11.88 -5.76 26.10
C GLU A 408 13.08 -4.78 26.03
N GLY A 409 13.47 -4.34 24.83
CA GLY A 409 14.47 -3.29 24.64
C GLY A 409 14.07 -1.96 25.30
N ALA A 410 12.81 -1.54 25.14
CA ALA A 410 12.27 -0.35 25.79
C ALA A 410 12.33 -0.44 27.32
N ARG A 411 11.91 -1.59 27.87
CA ARG A 411 12.00 -1.89 29.31
C ARG A 411 13.44 -1.83 29.83
N ARG A 412 14.41 -2.39 29.09
CA ARG A 412 15.84 -2.33 29.43
C ARG A 412 16.39 -0.91 29.41
N ALA A 413 15.89 -0.05 28.52
CA ALA A 413 16.23 1.37 28.45
C ALA A 413 15.49 2.24 29.48
N GLY A 414 14.61 1.67 30.31
CA GLY A 414 13.82 2.40 31.30
C GLY A 414 12.70 3.25 30.71
N LEU A 415 12.23 2.91 29.51
CA LEU A 415 11.11 3.58 28.83
C LEU A 415 9.87 2.68 28.78
N PRO A 416 8.66 3.26 28.64
CA PRO A 416 7.43 2.49 28.49
C PRO A 416 7.47 1.55 27.29
N GLU A 417 6.84 0.39 27.38
CA GLU A 417 6.78 -0.60 26.29
C GLU A 417 5.92 -0.09 25.13
N GLU A 418 4.95 0.78 25.43
CA GLU A 418 3.98 1.37 24.50
C GLU A 418 4.60 2.38 23.52
N VAL A 419 5.92 2.62 23.59
CA VAL A 419 6.67 3.36 22.56
C VAL A 419 6.61 2.66 21.20
N VAL A 420 6.43 1.34 21.19
CA VAL A 420 6.09 0.56 19.98
C VAL A 420 4.92 -0.35 20.30
N GLN A 421 3.88 -0.28 19.48
CA GLN A 421 2.70 -1.13 19.56
C GLN A 421 2.40 -1.77 18.21
N LEU A 422 1.59 -2.83 18.20
CA LEU A 422 1.24 -3.60 17.00
C LEU A 422 -0.28 -3.73 16.87
N VAL A 423 -0.79 -3.63 15.64
CA VAL A 423 -2.20 -3.86 15.30
C VAL A 423 -2.31 -4.75 14.06
N HIS A 424 -3.34 -5.58 14.01
CA HIS A 424 -3.57 -6.58 12.96
C HIS A 424 -4.84 -6.30 12.15
N GLY A 425 -4.88 -6.79 10.92
CA GLY A 425 -6.07 -6.72 10.07
C GLY A 425 -6.15 -5.45 9.19
N HIS A 426 -6.92 -5.55 8.11
CA HIS A 426 -7.04 -4.48 7.12
C HIS A 426 -7.67 -3.20 7.71
N GLU A 427 -8.72 -3.38 8.51
CA GLU A 427 -9.48 -2.27 9.08
C GLU A 427 -8.71 -1.51 10.15
N ALA A 428 -7.84 -2.20 10.91
CA ALA A 428 -6.92 -1.56 11.81
C ALA A 428 -6.03 -0.56 11.05
N GLY A 429 -5.61 -0.91 9.83
CA GLY A 429 -4.87 -0.01 8.94
C GLY A 429 -5.65 1.25 8.58
N ILE A 430 -6.90 1.12 8.16
CA ILE A 430 -7.77 2.26 7.86
C ILE A 430 -7.99 3.11 9.12
N ALA A 431 -8.28 2.46 10.26
CA ALA A 431 -8.49 3.13 11.54
C ALA A 431 -7.25 3.91 11.99
N LEU A 432 -6.07 3.34 11.82
CA LEU A 432 -4.79 3.95 12.18
C LEU A 432 -4.52 5.19 11.32
N VAL A 433 -4.60 5.04 9.99
CA VAL A 433 -4.35 6.15 9.04
C VAL A 433 -5.36 7.29 9.23
N THR A 434 -6.59 7.01 9.64
CA THR A 434 -7.64 8.02 9.84
C THR A 434 -7.75 8.55 11.28
N SER A 435 -6.94 8.03 12.21
CA SER A 435 -6.98 8.44 13.63
C SER A 435 -6.46 9.87 13.81
N PRO A 436 -7.22 10.78 14.45
CA PRO A 436 -6.79 12.18 14.63
C PRO A 436 -5.50 12.33 15.46
N LEU A 437 -5.13 11.31 16.24
CA LEU A 437 -3.92 11.30 17.06
C LEU A 437 -2.65 10.95 16.27
N VAL A 438 -2.78 10.23 15.14
CA VAL A 438 -1.64 9.92 14.25
C VAL A 438 -1.27 11.16 13.44
N LYS A 439 0.03 11.49 13.38
CA LYS A 439 0.57 12.71 12.77
C LYS A 439 1.45 12.47 11.54
N ALA A 440 1.84 11.24 11.27
CA ALA A 440 2.44 10.83 9.99
C ALA A 440 2.28 9.31 9.79
N VAL A 441 2.44 8.85 8.55
CA VAL A 441 2.43 7.43 8.21
C VAL A 441 3.66 7.05 7.38
N GLY A 442 4.34 5.97 7.74
CA GLY A 442 5.30 5.26 6.91
C GLY A 442 4.67 4.00 6.32
N PHE A 443 4.87 3.74 5.04
CA PHE A 443 4.27 2.60 4.33
C PHE A 443 5.24 1.99 3.33
N THR A 444 5.26 0.66 3.24
CA THR A 444 5.92 -0.06 2.16
C THR A 444 5.01 -1.16 1.64
N GLY A 445 4.69 -1.15 0.34
CA GLY A 445 3.79 -2.14 -0.24
C GLY A 445 3.32 -1.81 -1.65
N SER A 446 2.21 -2.40 -2.08
CA SER A 446 1.73 -2.21 -3.46
C SER A 446 1.29 -0.78 -3.75
N THR A 447 1.46 -0.32 -4.99
CA THR A 447 0.98 0.98 -5.48
C THR A 447 -0.51 1.23 -5.22
N ALA A 448 -1.37 0.25 -5.51
CA ALA A 448 -2.81 0.39 -5.30
C ALA A 448 -3.17 0.60 -3.82
N GLY A 449 -2.65 -0.26 -2.93
CA GLY A 449 -2.89 -0.16 -1.48
C GLY A 449 -2.29 1.11 -0.86
N GLY A 450 -1.05 1.46 -1.23
CA GLY A 450 -0.39 2.66 -0.71
C GLY A 450 -1.06 3.94 -1.20
N ARG A 451 -1.48 4.01 -2.47
CA ARG A 451 -2.24 5.15 -3.00
C ARG A 451 -3.58 5.32 -2.29
N PHE A 452 -4.29 4.21 -2.02
CA PHE A 452 -5.54 4.25 -1.26
C PHE A 452 -5.35 4.84 0.13
N LEU A 453 -4.33 4.38 0.88
CA LEU A 453 -4.04 4.90 2.22
C LEU A 453 -3.51 6.33 2.20
N HIS A 454 -2.72 6.70 1.18
CA HIS A 454 -2.29 8.07 0.95
C HIS A 454 -3.49 9.01 0.80
N ASP A 455 -4.45 8.66 -0.06
CA ASP A 455 -5.63 9.49 -0.30
C ASP A 455 -6.46 9.66 0.99
N LEU A 456 -6.60 8.59 1.79
CA LEU A 456 -7.23 8.66 3.11
C LEU A 456 -6.47 9.57 4.08
N ALA A 457 -5.13 9.54 4.08
CA ALA A 457 -4.31 10.40 4.92
C ALA A 457 -4.47 11.89 4.52
N LYS A 458 -4.55 12.18 3.22
CA LYS A 458 -4.72 13.55 2.72
C LYS A 458 -6.17 14.06 2.83
N SER A 459 -7.17 13.16 2.88
CA SER A 459 -8.59 13.53 3.02
C SER A 459 -9.06 13.77 4.46
N ARG A 460 -8.17 13.64 5.45
CA ARG A 460 -8.49 13.91 6.86
C ARG A 460 -8.82 15.40 7.08
N PRO A 461 -9.61 15.74 8.13
CA PRO A 461 -9.78 17.14 8.54
C PRO A 461 -8.44 17.84 8.86
N GLU A 462 -7.48 17.09 9.42
CA GLU A 462 -6.08 17.47 9.54
C GLU A 462 -5.27 16.48 8.68
N PRO A 463 -4.96 16.84 7.41
CA PRO A 463 -4.14 16.03 6.53
C PRO A 463 -2.77 15.78 7.16
N ILE A 464 -2.25 14.57 7.00
CA ILE A 464 -0.94 14.18 7.52
C ILE A 464 0.02 13.77 6.40
N PRO A 465 1.35 13.89 6.61
CA PRO A 465 2.33 13.28 5.72
C PRO A 465 2.14 11.77 5.63
N PHE A 466 2.28 11.23 4.42
CA PHE A 466 2.22 9.80 4.13
C PHE A 466 3.43 9.47 3.27
N TYR A 467 4.36 8.70 3.82
CA TYR A 467 5.62 8.30 3.20
C TYR A 467 5.50 6.85 2.76
N GLY A 468 4.92 6.65 1.59
CA GLY A 468 4.71 5.33 0.99
C GLY A 468 5.74 5.02 -0.09
N GLU A 469 6.54 3.98 0.14
CA GLU A 469 7.34 3.30 -0.88
C GLU A 469 6.45 2.27 -1.59
N LEU A 470 6.25 2.46 -2.90
CA LEU A 470 5.27 1.70 -3.68
C LEU A 470 5.94 0.73 -4.66
N GLY A 471 5.66 0.85 -5.96
CA GLY A 471 6.23 0.01 -7.02
C GLY A 471 7.28 0.74 -7.85
N SER A 472 8.28 0.00 -8.32
CA SER A 472 9.39 0.49 -9.15
C SER A 472 9.82 -0.58 -10.15
N LEU A 473 10.10 -0.19 -11.40
CA LEU A 473 10.69 -1.06 -12.42
C LEU A 473 12.20 -1.19 -12.27
N ASN A 474 12.86 -0.14 -11.76
CA ASN A 474 14.31 -0.05 -11.64
C ASN A 474 15.03 -0.24 -12.99
N PRO A 475 14.82 0.67 -13.97
CA PRO A 475 15.38 0.52 -15.31
C PRO A 475 16.90 0.36 -15.27
N LEU A 476 17.41 -0.62 -16.02
CA LEU A 476 18.84 -0.86 -16.19
C LEU A 476 19.22 -0.75 -17.66
N VAL A 477 20.19 0.11 -17.96
CA VAL A 477 20.66 0.36 -19.31
C VAL A 477 22.03 -0.28 -19.51
N VAL A 478 22.19 -0.99 -20.62
CA VAL A 478 23.48 -1.46 -21.12
C VAL A 478 23.77 -0.73 -22.43
N THR A 479 24.88 0.02 -22.49
CA THR A 479 25.30 0.72 -23.72
C THR A 479 25.95 -0.24 -24.74
N PRO A 480 26.10 0.17 -26.02
CA PRO A 480 26.76 -0.65 -27.03
C PRO A 480 28.18 -1.09 -26.66
N GLY A 481 28.99 -0.19 -26.09
CA GLY A 481 30.35 -0.49 -25.64
C GLY A 481 30.38 -1.50 -24.50
N ALA A 482 29.51 -1.34 -23.50
CA ALA A 482 29.43 -2.25 -22.36
C ALA A 482 28.98 -3.65 -22.81
N ALA A 483 28.01 -3.71 -23.73
CA ALA A 483 27.57 -4.98 -24.29
C ALA A 483 28.71 -5.65 -25.10
N ALA A 484 29.42 -4.90 -25.94
CA ALA A 484 30.51 -5.47 -26.75
C ALA A 484 31.66 -6.05 -25.90
N ARG A 485 31.95 -5.46 -24.73
CA ARG A 485 33.10 -5.86 -23.89
C ARG A 485 32.74 -6.81 -22.75
N ARG A 486 31.55 -6.68 -22.17
CA ARG A 486 31.18 -7.27 -20.87
C ARG A 486 29.88 -8.07 -20.89
N THR A 487 29.34 -8.44 -22.05
CA THR A 487 28.06 -9.18 -22.17
C THR A 487 27.95 -10.36 -21.19
N GLY A 488 28.96 -11.23 -21.09
CA GLY A 488 28.90 -12.40 -20.20
C GLY A 488 28.85 -12.04 -18.71
N GLU A 489 29.62 -11.04 -18.30
CA GLU A 489 29.64 -10.53 -16.91
C GLU A 489 28.30 -9.87 -16.55
N ILE A 490 27.80 -9.00 -17.43
CA ILE A 490 26.55 -8.27 -17.25
C ILE A 490 25.37 -9.25 -17.23
N ALA A 491 25.34 -10.22 -18.15
CA ALA A 491 24.29 -11.24 -18.18
C ALA A 491 24.22 -12.05 -16.88
N ALA A 492 25.38 -12.47 -16.34
CA ALA A 492 25.46 -13.24 -15.12
C ALA A 492 24.98 -12.43 -13.89
N GLY A 493 25.49 -11.21 -13.72
CA GLY A 493 25.12 -10.37 -12.58
C GLY A 493 23.68 -9.84 -12.67
N LEU A 494 23.19 -9.51 -13.86
CA LEU A 494 21.80 -9.08 -14.07
C LEU A 494 20.82 -10.22 -13.77
N SER A 495 21.12 -11.44 -14.22
CA SER A 495 20.30 -12.62 -13.91
C SER A 495 20.29 -12.91 -12.41
N ALA A 496 21.44 -12.81 -11.74
CA ALA A 496 21.54 -12.96 -10.28
C ALA A 496 20.74 -11.87 -9.54
N SER A 497 20.83 -10.61 -9.97
CA SER A 497 20.08 -9.49 -9.37
C SER A 497 18.57 -9.63 -9.57
N ALA A 498 18.12 -9.96 -10.79
CA ALA A 498 16.70 -10.10 -11.13
C ALA A 498 16.01 -11.25 -10.37
N THR A 499 16.78 -12.27 -9.95
CA THR A 499 16.24 -13.51 -9.35
C THR A 499 16.56 -13.64 -7.86
N LEU A 500 17.31 -12.69 -7.27
CA LEU A 500 17.68 -12.69 -5.86
C LEU A 500 16.41 -12.70 -4.98
N GLY A 501 16.33 -13.63 -4.03
CA GLY A 501 15.15 -13.79 -3.17
C GLY A 501 13.86 -14.08 -3.96
N ALA A 502 13.98 -14.80 -5.08
CA ALA A 502 12.90 -15.01 -6.04
C ALA A 502 12.37 -13.71 -6.68
N GLY A 503 13.24 -12.71 -6.88
CA GLY A 503 12.87 -11.42 -7.47
C GLY A 503 11.94 -10.58 -6.59
N GLN A 504 11.82 -10.89 -5.29
CA GLN A 504 10.94 -10.21 -4.35
C GLN A 504 11.61 -9.00 -3.69
N PHE A 505 12.33 -8.20 -4.49
CA PHE A 505 13.00 -6.97 -4.06
C PHE A 505 12.33 -5.77 -4.76
N CYS A 506 12.00 -4.72 -4.01
CA CYS A 506 11.47 -3.46 -4.56
C CYS A 506 12.45 -2.79 -5.55
N VAL A 507 13.74 -3.13 -5.43
CA VAL A 507 14.85 -2.64 -6.26
C VAL A 507 15.32 -3.69 -7.30
N LYS A 508 14.52 -4.72 -7.59
CA LYS A 508 14.82 -5.70 -8.65
C LYS A 508 14.83 -5.00 -10.02
N PRO A 509 15.83 -5.24 -10.90
CA PRO A 509 15.80 -4.75 -12.27
C PRO A 509 14.69 -5.46 -13.08
N GLY A 510 13.54 -4.81 -13.20
CA GLY A 510 12.35 -5.29 -13.91
C GLY A 510 12.33 -4.95 -15.40
N LEU A 511 12.97 -3.84 -15.79
CA LEU A 511 13.13 -3.40 -17.17
C LEU A 511 14.62 -3.22 -17.48
N VAL A 512 15.07 -3.86 -18.57
CA VAL A 512 16.44 -3.78 -19.06
C VAL A 512 16.42 -3.28 -20.50
N LEU A 513 17.23 -2.26 -20.81
CA LEU A 513 17.39 -1.71 -22.15
C LEU A 513 18.78 -2.07 -22.66
N ALA A 514 18.85 -2.81 -23.78
CA ALA A 514 20.11 -3.31 -24.33
C ALA A 514 20.17 -3.16 -25.86
N PRO A 515 21.37 -3.08 -26.48
CA PRO A 515 21.47 -2.94 -27.92
C PRO A 515 21.00 -4.23 -28.62
N ALA A 516 20.28 -4.07 -29.73
CA ALA A 516 19.91 -5.20 -30.59
C ALA A 516 21.16 -5.97 -31.07
N GLY A 517 21.06 -7.30 -31.13
CA GLY A 517 22.14 -8.15 -31.63
C GLY A 517 23.36 -8.30 -30.70
N ALA A 518 23.34 -7.73 -29.49
CA ALA A 518 24.49 -7.78 -28.58
C ALA A 518 24.68 -9.12 -27.84
N GLY A 519 23.75 -10.08 -27.97
CA GLY A 519 23.86 -11.41 -27.35
C GLY A 519 23.53 -11.47 -25.85
N LEU A 520 23.12 -10.35 -25.24
CA LEU A 520 22.81 -10.26 -23.80
C LEU A 520 21.65 -11.19 -23.41
N VAL A 521 20.59 -11.21 -24.21
CA VAL A 521 19.39 -12.01 -23.96
C VAL A 521 19.73 -13.50 -23.96
N GLU A 522 20.52 -13.96 -24.94
CA GLU A 522 20.96 -15.35 -25.07
C GLU A 522 21.86 -15.76 -23.90
N ALA A 523 22.75 -14.87 -23.46
CA ALA A 523 23.61 -15.11 -22.31
C ALA A 523 22.80 -15.22 -21.01
N MET A 524 21.79 -14.35 -20.80
CA MET A 524 20.89 -14.42 -19.65
C MET A 524 19.99 -15.66 -19.68
N ALA A 525 19.54 -16.08 -20.87
CA ALA A 525 18.65 -17.23 -21.03
C ALA A 525 19.24 -18.52 -20.43
N GLY A 526 20.55 -18.72 -20.56
CA GLY A 526 21.26 -19.85 -19.95
C GLY A 526 21.19 -19.85 -18.42
N HIS A 527 21.29 -18.67 -17.79
CA HIS A 527 21.16 -18.54 -16.34
C HIS A 527 19.73 -18.80 -15.86
N PHE A 528 18.74 -18.26 -16.56
CA PHE A 528 17.32 -18.44 -16.21
C PHE A 528 16.86 -19.90 -16.35
N ALA A 529 17.25 -20.58 -17.43
CA ALA A 529 16.88 -21.98 -17.66
C ALA A 529 17.42 -22.94 -16.59
N GLY A 530 18.53 -22.58 -15.93
CA GLY A 530 19.12 -23.35 -14.83
C GLY A 530 18.47 -23.14 -13.47
N LEU A 531 17.55 -22.19 -13.32
CA LEU A 531 16.93 -21.89 -12.03
C LEU A 531 15.89 -22.95 -11.66
N GLY A 532 15.99 -23.47 -10.44
CA GLY A 532 14.97 -24.34 -9.86
C GLY A 532 13.67 -23.58 -9.55
N PRO A 533 12.58 -24.30 -9.24
CA PRO A 533 11.31 -23.69 -8.83
C PRO A 533 11.47 -22.86 -7.56
N GLN A 534 10.76 -21.73 -7.47
CA GLN A 534 10.88 -20.77 -6.37
C GLN A 534 9.55 -20.64 -5.62
N VAL A 535 9.61 -20.39 -4.31
CA VAL A 535 8.42 -20.13 -3.48
C VAL A 535 8.33 -18.62 -3.24
N LEU A 536 7.13 -18.06 -3.46
CA LEU A 536 6.83 -16.66 -3.17
C LEU A 536 6.19 -16.53 -1.78
N LEU A 537 6.18 -15.30 -1.24
CA LEU A 537 5.80 -15.00 0.16
C LEU A 537 4.38 -15.45 0.57
N GLY A 538 3.50 -15.71 -0.39
CA GLY A 538 2.13 -16.18 -0.12
C GLY A 538 1.32 -16.33 -1.41
N ASP A 539 0.16 -17.01 -1.31
CA ASP A 539 -0.64 -17.39 -2.47
C ASP A 539 -1.09 -16.20 -3.31
N GLY A 540 -1.54 -15.11 -2.67
CA GLY A 540 -1.97 -13.91 -3.38
C GLY A 540 -0.83 -13.15 -4.07
N ILE A 541 0.43 -13.32 -3.65
CA ILE A 541 1.59 -12.79 -4.38
C ILE A 541 1.95 -13.71 -5.55
N ARG A 542 1.88 -15.03 -5.34
CA ARG A 542 2.07 -16.04 -6.37
C ARG A 542 1.09 -15.89 -7.53
N GLU A 543 -0.20 -15.76 -7.25
CA GLU A 543 -1.24 -15.62 -8.26
C GLU A 543 -1.05 -14.35 -9.09
N ARG A 544 -0.80 -13.22 -8.44
CA ARG A 544 -0.49 -11.95 -9.13
C ARG A 544 0.78 -12.02 -9.97
N PHE A 545 1.79 -12.77 -9.52
CA PHE A 545 3.00 -13.00 -10.32
C PHE A 545 2.68 -13.80 -11.58
N GLU A 546 2.00 -14.95 -11.47
CA GLU A 546 1.68 -15.79 -12.63
C GLU A 546 0.76 -15.06 -13.62
N GLU A 547 -0.26 -14.35 -13.12
CA GLU A 547 -1.12 -13.49 -13.94
C GLU A 547 -0.33 -12.36 -14.62
N GLY A 548 0.51 -11.65 -13.86
CA GLY A 548 1.31 -10.54 -14.37
C GLY A 548 2.39 -10.97 -15.37
N ALA A 549 2.97 -12.15 -15.18
CA ALA A 549 3.93 -12.74 -16.11
C ALA A 549 3.22 -13.19 -17.41
N ALA A 550 2.13 -13.94 -17.30
CA ALA A 550 1.35 -14.39 -18.45
C ALA A 550 0.78 -13.22 -19.28
N ALA A 551 0.33 -12.14 -18.62
CA ALA A 551 -0.13 -10.94 -19.31
C ALA A 551 0.98 -10.29 -20.14
N ARG A 552 2.22 -10.26 -19.64
CA ARG A 552 3.38 -9.74 -20.40
C ARG A 552 3.81 -10.67 -21.52
N GLU A 553 3.72 -11.99 -21.32
CA GLU A 553 3.95 -12.99 -22.37
C GLU A 553 2.99 -12.82 -23.57
N ALA A 554 1.79 -12.29 -23.33
CA ALA A 554 0.78 -12.05 -24.35
C ALA A 554 0.90 -10.68 -25.07
N VAL A 555 1.83 -9.81 -24.66
CA VAL A 555 2.03 -8.50 -25.29
C VAL A 555 2.60 -8.69 -26.72
N PRO A 556 1.99 -8.10 -27.77
CA PRO A 556 2.52 -8.14 -29.12
C PRO A 556 3.99 -7.69 -29.18
N GLY A 557 4.82 -8.43 -29.92
CA GLY A 557 6.25 -8.14 -30.05
C GLY A 557 7.13 -8.73 -28.95
N LEU A 558 6.57 -9.19 -27.81
CA LEU A 558 7.32 -9.91 -26.79
C LEU A 558 7.36 -11.43 -27.06
N ARG A 559 8.42 -12.06 -26.57
CA ARG A 559 8.56 -13.51 -26.47
C ARG A 559 9.23 -13.91 -25.16
N VAL A 560 8.96 -15.13 -24.70
CA VAL A 560 9.73 -15.76 -23.63
C VAL A 560 11.11 -16.15 -24.18
N ALA A 561 12.17 -15.54 -23.67
CA ALA A 561 13.54 -15.91 -24.01
C ALA A 561 14.02 -17.13 -23.21
N ALA A 562 13.63 -17.21 -21.93
CA ALA A 562 13.85 -18.37 -21.09
C ALA A 562 12.84 -18.40 -19.93
N ALA A 563 12.61 -19.60 -19.41
CA ALA A 563 11.89 -19.82 -18.18
C ALA A 563 12.70 -20.75 -17.27
N GLY A 564 12.57 -20.56 -15.95
CA GLY A 564 13.09 -21.49 -14.97
C GLY A 564 12.37 -22.84 -15.01
N GLN A 565 12.87 -23.80 -14.24
CA GLN A 565 12.27 -25.11 -14.09
C GLN A 565 10.88 -25.01 -13.45
N ALA A 566 9.91 -25.73 -14.03
CA ALA A 566 8.55 -25.79 -13.48
C ALA A 566 8.55 -26.52 -12.12
N GLY A 567 7.79 -25.98 -11.17
CA GLY A 567 7.55 -26.60 -9.88
C GLY A 567 6.70 -27.87 -9.99
N GLN A 568 6.85 -28.76 -9.01
CA GLN A 568 5.98 -29.95 -8.87
C GLN A 568 4.78 -29.67 -7.95
N GLY A 569 4.79 -28.56 -7.20
CA GLY A 569 3.76 -28.17 -6.26
C GLY A 569 3.01 -26.91 -6.67
N THR A 570 1.84 -26.67 -6.08
CA THR A 570 0.96 -25.53 -6.39
C THR A 570 1.49 -24.18 -5.89
N ARG A 571 2.46 -24.16 -4.98
CA ARG A 571 3.00 -22.93 -4.36
C ARG A 571 4.34 -22.47 -4.93
N GLN A 572 4.79 -23.10 -6.00
CA GLN A 572 6.05 -22.76 -6.67
C GLN A 572 5.79 -22.03 -7.99
N VAL A 573 6.70 -21.13 -8.35
CA VAL A 573 6.71 -20.40 -9.62
C VAL A 573 8.03 -20.64 -10.34
N ALA A 574 8.01 -20.48 -11.65
CA ALA A 574 9.23 -20.50 -12.46
C ALA A 574 9.61 -19.05 -12.85
N ALA A 575 10.90 -18.74 -12.82
CA ALA A 575 11.40 -17.45 -13.28
C ALA A 575 11.06 -17.21 -14.76
N ARG A 576 10.94 -15.94 -15.18
CA ARG A 576 10.62 -15.55 -16.56
C ARG A 576 11.59 -14.49 -17.07
N LEU A 577 12.23 -14.78 -18.20
CA LEU A 577 12.98 -13.80 -18.99
C LEU A 577 12.21 -13.52 -20.27
N LEU A 578 11.75 -12.29 -20.42
CA LEU A 578 11.01 -11.81 -21.58
C LEU A 578 11.88 -10.90 -22.43
N THR A 579 11.64 -10.85 -23.73
CA THR A 579 12.35 -9.94 -24.63
C THR A 579 11.52 -9.51 -25.83
N GLY A 580 11.82 -8.33 -26.36
CA GLY A 580 11.26 -7.77 -27.59
C GLY A 580 11.91 -6.42 -27.92
N PRO A 581 11.49 -5.73 -28.98
CA PRO A 581 11.97 -4.40 -29.32
C PRO A 581 11.42 -3.35 -28.35
N VAL A 582 12.11 -2.21 -28.20
CA VAL A 582 11.62 -1.06 -27.41
C VAL A 582 10.30 -0.49 -27.92
N SER A 583 9.96 -0.68 -29.20
CA SER A 583 8.66 -0.30 -29.77
C SER A 583 7.46 -1.02 -29.11
N ALA A 584 7.68 -2.14 -28.41
CA ALA A 584 6.62 -2.81 -27.66
C ALA A 584 6.04 -1.95 -26.51
N LEU A 585 6.74 -0.89 -26.10
CA LEU A 585 6.24 0.09 -25.13
C LEU A 585 5.04 0.89 -25.66
N ASP A 586 4.95 1.09 -26.98
CA ASP A 586 3.83 1.83 -27.60
C ASP A 586 2.52 1.02 -27.57
N ASP A 587 2.64 -0.31 -27.54
CA ASP A 587 1.52 -1.24 -27.62
C ASP A 587 0.94 -1.62 -26.24
N SER A 588 1.65 -1.37 -25.14
CA SER A 588 1.19 -1.76 -23.81
C SER A 588 1.81 -0.99 -22.63
N GLU A 589 0.96 -0.30 -21.87
CA GLU A 589 1.32 0.31 -20.59
C GLU A 589 1.75 -0.73 -19.53
N LEU A 590 1.41 -2.01 -19.71
CA LEU A 590 1.76 -3.11 -18.79
C LEU A 590 3.28 -3.26 -18.60
N LEU A 591 4.08 -2.90 -19.62
CA LEU A 591 5.54 -2.96 -19.54
C LEU A 591 6.11 -1.87 -18.62
N MET A 592 5.32 -0.85 -18.30
CA MET A 592 5.67 0.19 -17.33
C MET A 592 5.21 -0.12 -15.90
N GLU A 593 4.48 -1.22 -15.70
CA GLU A 593 4.06 -1.67 -14.39
C GLU A 593 5.05 -2.69 -13.81
N GLU A 594 5.19 -2.72 -12.49
CA GLU A 594 5.99 -3.74 -11.82
C GLU A 594 5.32 -5.12 -11.90
N CYS A 595 6.11 -6.15 -12.19
CA CYS A 595 5.75 -7.55 -11.93
C CYS A 595 6.56 -8.07 -10.73
N PHE A 596 5.94 -8.14 -9.56
CA PHE A 596 6.61 -8.53 -8.32
C PHE A 596 6.86 -10.04 -8.29
N GLY A 597 8.13 -10.44 -8.27
CA GLY A 597 8.56 -11.84 -8.42
C GLY A 597 9.68 -12.01 -9.47
N PRO A 598 10.06 -13.25 -9.80
CA PRO A 598 11.28 -13.57 -10.56
C PRO A 598 11.09 -13.40 -12.07
N ALA A 599 10.65 -12.22 -12.50
CA ALA A 599 10.51 -11.85 -13.91
C ALA A 599 11.32 -10.60 -14.25
N THR A 600 11.92 -10.57 -15.44
CA THR A 600 12.55 -9.37 -16.01
C THR A 600 12.29 -9.29 -17.51
N VAL A 601 12.16 -8.06 -18.03
CA VAL A 601 11.93 -7.78 -19.46
C VAL A 601 13.16 -7.09 -20.03
N VAL A 602 13.76 -7.67 -21.07
CA VAL A 602 14.87 -7.07 -21.83
C VAL A 602 14.34 -6.54 -23.15
N LEU A 603 14.24 -5.22 -23.27
CA LEU A 603 13.88 -4.54 -24.52
C LEU A 603 15.14 -4.13 -25.28
N THR A 604 15.15 -4.45 -26.58
CA THR A 604 16.27 -4.13 -27.47
C THR A 604 16.03 -2.85 -28.25
N TYR A 605 17.03 -1.97 -28.31
CA TYR A 605 17.03 -0.74 -29.11
C TYR A 605 18.04 -0.83 -30.27
N ASP A 606 17.76 -0.14 -31.36
CA ASP A 606 18.65 -0.08 -32.53
C ASP A 606 19.56 1.17 -32.52
N ASP A 607 19.11 2.26 -31.90
CA ASP A 607 19.89 3.51 -31.79
C ASP A 607 19.76 4.25 -30.44
N GLU A 608 20.58 5.30 -30.26
CA GLU A 608 20.65 6.08 -29.03
C GLU A 608 19.38 6.89 -28.72
N ASP A 609 18.65 7.32 -29.76
CA ASP A 609 17.45 8.13 -29.58
C ASP A 609 16.30 7.25 -29.09
N GLU A 610 16.12 6.07 -29.68
CA GLU A 610 15.18 5.05 -29.17
C GLU A 610 15.45 4.67 -27.71
N LEU A 611 16.72 4.46 -27.34
CA LEU A 611 17.11 4.16 -25.97
C LEU A 611 16.70 5.29 -25.01
N VAL A 612 16.98 6.54 -25.38
CA VAL A 612 16.69 7.70 -24.54
C VAL A 612 15.18 7.91 -24.39
N GLU A 613 14.42 7.72 -25.46
CA GLU A 613 12.95 7.79 -25.43
C GLU A 613 12.34 6.69 -24.56
N ALA A 614 12.79 5.44 -24.72
CA ALA A 614 12.34 4.31 -23.91
C ALA A 614 12.64 4.51 -22.41
N LEU A 615 13.84 5.00 -22.08
CA LEU A 615 14.21 5.30 -20.69
C LEU A 615 13.40 6.47 -20.13
N ALA A 616 13.14 7.51 -20.93
CA ALA A 616 12.34 8.66 -20.53
C ALA A 616 10.85 8.32 -20.37
N ALA A 617 10.36 7.28 -21.04
CA ALA A 617 8.99 6.81 -20.90
C ALA A 617 8.73 6.10 -19.56
N ALA A 618 9.78 5.58 -18.90
CA ALA A 618 9.65 4.97 -17.59
C ALA A 618 9.10 5.98 -16.56
N PRO A 619 8.19 5.55 -15.67
CA PRO A 619 7.67 6.42 -14.62
C PRO A 619 8.74 6.66 -13.54
N GLY A 620 8.38 7.27 -12.40
CA GLY A 620 9.32 7.41 -11.28
C GLY A 620 9.71 6.06 -10.67
N ASN A 621 11.00 5.91 -10.34
CA ASN A 621 11.62 4.67 -9.88
C ASN A 621 12.46 4.90 -8.61
N LEU A 622 12.69 3.83 -7.83
CA LEU A 622 13.64 3.86 -6.71
C LEU A 622 15.07 3.97 -7.22
N THR A 623 15.38 3.25 -8.31
CA THR A 623 16.72 3.22 -8.89
C THR A 623 16.69 3.31 -10.40
N ALA A 624 17.79 3.79 -10.98
CA ALA A 624 18.12 3.58 -12.39
C ALA A 624 19.59 3.18 -12.49
N THR A 625 19.91 2.22 -13.35
CA THR A 625 21.26 1.64 -13.44
C THR A 625 21.85 1.82 -14.83
N LEU A 626 23.14 2.14 -14.92
CA LEU A 626 23.88 2.29 -16.17
C LEU A 626 25.14 1.41 -16.17
N HIS A 627 25.25 0.54 -17.16
CA HIS A 627 26.49 -0.10 -17.57
C HIS A 627 27.01 0.57 -18.84
N SER A 628 28.18 1.20 -18.76
CA SER A 628 28.78 1.96 -19.87
C SER A 628 30.30 1.82 -19.93
N GLU A 629 30.90 2.17 -21.06
CA GLU A 629 32.36 2.27 -21.18
C GLU A 629 32.86 3.72 -21.15
N PRO A 630 34.11 3.99 -20.71
CA PRO A 630 34.66 5.34 -20.68
C PRO A 630 34.63 6.08 -22.03
N GLU A 631 34.69 5.35 -23.15
CA GLU A 631 34.65 5.92 -24.50
C GLU A 631 33.26 6.44 -24.91
N GLU A 632 32.21 6.10 -24.15
CA GLU A 632 30.82 6.46 -24.42
C GLU A 632 30.34 7.66 -23.59
N GLU A 633 31.27 8.51 -23.14
CA GLU A 633 31.03 9.63 -22.22
C GLU A 633 29.82 10.51 -22.61
N LYS A 634 29.66 10.82 -23.91
CA LYS A 634 28.55 11.65 -24.41
C LYS A 634 27.19 10.97 -24.23
N LEU A 635 27.09 9.69 -24.60
CA LEU A 635 25.87 8.90 -24.44
C LEU A 635 25.57 8.71 -22.95
N ALA A 636 26.58 8.32 -22.17
CA ALA A 636 26.46 8.14 -20.72
C ALA A 636 25.96 9.42 -20.03
N ALA A 637 26.52 10.59 -20.35
CA ALA A 637 26.07 11.87 -19.78
C ALA A 637 24.61 12.19 -20.13
N ARG A 638 24.20 11.89 -21.38
CA ARG A 638 22.83 12.08 -21.85
C ARG A 638 21.85 11.14 -21.12
N LEU A 639 22.22 9.88 -20.91
CA LEU A 639 21.43 8.90 -20.15
C LEU A 639 21.33 9.28 -18.67
N VAL A 640 22.43 9.70 -18.04
CA VAL A 640 22.45 10.13 -16.62
C VAL A 640 21.51 11.31 -16.38
N ALA A 641 21.40 12.25 -17.33
CA ALA A 641 20.45 13.35 -17.23
C ALA A 641 19.00 12.83 -17.15
N VAL A 642 18.63 11.86 -18.00
CA VAL A 642 17.30 11.24 -17.97
C VAL A 642 17.11 10.44 -16.67
N MET A 643 18.09 9.61 -16.29
CA MET A 643 18.02 8.79 -15.08
C MET A 643 17.78 9.63 -13.82
N ARG A 644 18.42 10.80 -13.72
CA ARG A 644 18.26 11.74 -12.60
C ARG A 644 16.81 12.23 -12.45
N ASP A 645 16.10 12.43 -13.56
CA ASP A 645 14.69 12.85 -13.53
C ASP A 645 13.75 11.69 -13.17
N ARG A 646 14.23 10.44 -13.24
CA ARG A 646 13.42 9.23 -13.09
C ARG A 646 13.68 8.44 -11.82
N ALA A 647 14.80 8.63 -11.13
CA ALA A 647 15.14 7.80 -9.97
C ALA A 647 15.78 8.55 -8.80
N GLY A 648 15.54 8.08 -7.57
CA GLY A 648 16.20 8.60 -6.38
C GLY A 648 17.65 8.15 -6.24
N ARG A 649 18.00 6.97 -6.75
CA ARG A 649 19.38 6.45 -6.72
C ARG A 649 19.88 5.96 -8.07
N LEU A 650 21.00 6.51 -8.50
CA LEU A 650 21.68 6.07 -9.72
C LEU A 650 22.77 5.04 -9.37
N VAL A 651 22.82 3.95 -10.12
CA VAL A 651 23.80 2.87 -9.96
C VAL A 651 24.64 2.77 -11.23
N PHE A 652 25.96 2.65 -11.07
CA PHE A 652 26.90 2.57 -12.20
C PHE A 652 27.68 1.26 -12.11
N ASP A 653 27.76 0.54 -13.22
CA ASP A 653 28.52 -0.72 -13.36
C ASP A 653 28.30 -1.71 -12.21
N GLY A 654 27.05 -1.83 -11.78
CA GLY A 654 26.63 -2.64 -10.63
C GLY A 654 25.14 -2.94 -10.70
N TYR A 655 24.56 -3.39 -9.58
CA TYR A 655 23.16 -3.85 -9.56
C TYR A 655 22.36 -3.20 -8.42
N PRO A 656 21.07 -2.89 -8.65
CA PRO A 656 20.29 -2.07 -7.73
C PRO A 656 19.87 -2.77 -6.43
N THR A 657 19.95 -4.10 -6.37
CA THR A 657 19.45 -4.91 -5.25
C THR A 657 20.14 -4.67 -3.91
N GLY A 658 21.39 -4.16 -3.92
CA GLY A 658 22.07 -3.70 -2.71
C GLY A 658 21.59 -2.31 -2.30
N VAL A 659 20.99 -2.19 -1.11
CA VAL A 659 20.60 -0.91 -0.49
C VAL A 659 21.44 -0.72 0.77
N ALA A 660 22.43 0.17 0.74
CA ALA A 660 23.26 0.44 1.89
C ALA A 660 22.47 1.21 2.97
N VAL A 661 22.73 0.93 4.24
CA VAL A 661 22.17 1.70 5.36
C VAL A 661 23.27 2.63 5.85
N GLY A 662 23.20 3.91 5.46
CA GLY A 662 24.26 4.88 5.75
C GLY A 662 23.78 6.32 5.63
N TRP A 663 24.74 7.26 5.62
CA TRP A 663 24.46 8.70 5.69
C TRP A 663 24.01 9.33 4.36
N ALA A 664 24.38 8.74 3.23
CA ALA A 664 24.12 9.28 1.88
C ALA A 664 23.06 8.50 1.10
N GLN A 665 22.37 7.55 1.74
CA GLN A 665 21.39 6.70 1.05
C GLN A 665 20.14 7.50 0.69
N GLU A 666 19.71 7.37 -0.56
CA GLU A 666 18.39 7.76 -1.03
C GLU A 666 17.62 6.48 -1.43
N HIS A 667 16.62 6.10 -0.65
CA HIS A 667 15.68 5.02 -0.96
C HIS A 667 14.28 5.63 -1.04
N GLY A 668 14.00 6.12 -2.24
CA GLY A 668 12.86 6.92 -2.64
C GLY A 668 13.04 7.30 -4.12
N GLY A 669 12.28 8.25 -4.61
CA GLY A 669 12.28 8.68 -6.01
C GLY A 669 10.94 9.26 -6.47
N PRO A 670 10.83 9.74 -7.70
CA PRO A 670 9.57 10.29 -8.21
C PRO A 670 8.43 9.25 -8.16
N TYR A 671 7.17 9.72 -8.10
CA TYR A 671 6.01 8.83 -8.15
C TYR A 671 6.00 7.98 -9.45
N PRO A 672 5.66 6.68 -9.40
CA PRO A 672 5.08 5.94 -8.29
C PRO A 672 6.06 5.41 -7.23
N ALA A 673 7.37 5.50 -7.40
CA ALA A 673 8.32 4.89 -6.46
C ALA A 673 8.07 5.29 -5.00
N THR A 674 7.91 6.58 -4.73
CA THR A 674 7.39 7.07 -3.45
C THR A 674 6.31 8.13 -3.65
N THR A 675 5.55 8.35 -2.59
CA THR A 675 4.55 9.42 -2.49
C THR A 675 5.15 10.76 -2.09
N GLU A 676 6.36 10.77 -1.52
CA GLU A 676 7.06 11.99 -1.09
C GLU A 676 8.54 11.97 -1.57
N PRO A 677 8.82 12.38 -2.83
CA PRO A 677 10.12 12.21 -3.49
C PRO A 677 11.26 13.09 -2.93
N THR A 678 10.97 13.93 -1.93
CA THR A 678 11.97 14.79 -1.26
C THR A 678 12.58 14.15 -0.03
N THR A 679 12.24 12.88 0.23
CA THR A 679 12.60 12.15 1.45
C THR A 679 13.06 10.74 1.13
N THR A 680 13.85 10.16 2.04
CA THR A 680 14.29 8.76 1.97
C THR A 680 13.67 7.93 3.09
N SER A 681 13.35 6.67 2.81
CA SER A 681 12.90 5.69 3.81
C SER A 681 14.06 4.92 4.48
N VAL A 682 15.27 5.00 3.93
CA VAL A 682 16.45 4.27 4.41
C VAL A 682 17.64 5.22 4.59
N GLY A 683 18.42 5.00 5.65
CA GLY A 683 19.62 5.77 5.96
C GLY A 683 19.36 6.94 6.89
N ALA A 684 20.42 7.66 7.25
CA ALA A 684 20.41 8.66 8.31
C ALA A 684 19.33 9.74 8.11
N ALA A 685 19.14 10.21 6.87
CA ALA A 685 18.18 11.26 6.54
C ALA A 685 16.70 10.84 6.70
N ALA A 686 16.41 9.55 6.88
CA ALA A 686 15.04 9.06 7.06
C ALA A 686 14.36 9.65 8.31
N VAL A 687 15.13 10.07 9.31
CA VAL A 687 14.64 10.74 10.54
C VAL A 687 13.87 12.04 10.23
N PHE A 688 14.24 12.76 9.17
CA PHE A 688 13.62 14.05 8.83
C PHE A 688 12.16 13.94 8.42
N ARG A 689 11.70 12.76 7.99
CA ARG A 689 10.28 12.50 7.68
C ARG A 689 9.36 12.70 8.89
N PHE A 690 9.88 12.50 10.10
CA PHE A 690 9.07 12.49 11.31
C PHE A 690 9.29 13.73 12.19
N LEU A 691 9.84 14.79 11.60
CA LEU A 691 10.15 16.05 12.27
C LEU A 691 9.44 17.22 11.61
N ARG A 692 9.25 18.30 12.36
CA ARG A 692 8.87 19.63 11.85
C ARG A 692 9.67 20.73 12.54
N PRO A 693 9.89 21.88 11.88
CA PRO A 693 10.56 23.00 12.52
C PRO A 693 9.66 23.79 13.47
N VAL A 694 10.26 24.33 14.53
CA VAL A 694 9.66 25.33 15.42
C VAL A 694 10.67 26.46 15.64
N VAL A 695 10.20 27.70 15.57
CA VAL A 695 10.99 28.91 15.87
C VAL A 695 10.57 29.46 17.23
N TYR A 696 11.56 29.73 18.07
CA TYR A 696 11.47 30.43 19.34
C TYR A 696 11.95 31.86 19.11
N GLN A 697 11.03 32.80 19.10
CA GLN A 697 11.32 34.22 18.92
C GLN A 697 11.38 34.92 20.28
N ASP A 698 12.48 35.64 20.53
CA ASP A 698 12.71 36.43 21.74
C ASP A 698 12.48 35.63 23.04
N CYS A 699 12.75 34.31 22.98
CA CYS A 699 12.44 33.37 24.06
C CYS A 699 13.41 33.57 25.24
N PRO A 700 12.91 33.75 26.48
CA PRO A 700 13.77 33.86 27.65
C PRO A 700 14.70 32.65 27.82
N PRO A 701 15.96 32.83 28.23
CA PRO A 701 16.93 31.73 28.31
C PRO A 701 16.51 30.51 29.13
N HIS A 702 15.69 30.70 30.17
CA HIS A 702 15.20 29.62 31.04
C HIS A 702 14.06 28.79 30.43
N LEU A 703 13.47 29.25 29.32
CA LEU A 703 12.43 28.55 28.56
C LEU A 703 12.96 27.99 27.23
N LEU A 704 14.22 28.28 26.87
CA LEU A 704 14.84 27.72 25.68
C LEU A 704 15.14 26.24 25.87
N PRO A 705 14.81 25.38 24.89
CA PRO A 705 15.21 23.99 24.91
C PRO A 705 16.73 23.89 24.85
N GLU A 706 17.28 22.83 25.44
CA GLU A 706 18.73 22.66 25.60
C GLU A 706 19.51 22.78 24.29
N ALA A 707 18.95 22.28 23.19
CA ALA A 707 19.52 22.38 21.85
C ALA A 707 19.74 23.82 21.34
N LEU A 708 18.99 24.80 21.86
CA LEU A 708 18.98 26.19 21.41
C LEU A 708 19.61 27.16 22.41
N ARG A 709 20.08 26.68 23.57
CA ARG A 709 20.74 27.54 24.56
C ARG A 709 22.13 27.97 24.10
N ASP A 710 22.55 29.15 24.53
CA ASP A 710 23.84 29.75 24.11
C ASP A 710 25.04 28.88 24.51
N ASP A 711 24.97 28.25 25.69
CA ASP A 711 25.99 27.38 26.28
C ASP A 711 26.16 26.03 25.56
N ASN A 712 25.30 25.70 24.59
CA ASN A 712 25.34 24.47 23.79
C ASN A 712 25.60 23.21 24.64
N PRO A 713 24.74 22.91 25.64
CA PRO A 713 25.01 21.86 26.63
C PRO A 713 25.18 20.47 25.98
N TRP A 714 24.57 20.25 24.81
CA TRP A 714 24.65 19.01 24.06
C TRP A 714 25.78 18.98 23.00
N ARG A 715 26.58 20.05 22.87
CA ARG A 715 27.66 20.16 21.87
C ARG A 715 27.18 19.83 20.45
N LEU A 716 26.08 20.47 20.04
CA LEU A 716 25.47 20.24 18.73
C LEU A 716 26.19 21.03 17.64
N PRO A 717 26.21 20.52 16.39
CA PRO A 717 26.40 21.38 15.24
C PRO A 717 25.24 22.38 15.14
N ARG A 718 25.55 23.67 14.99
CA ARG A 718 24.55 24.75 14.89
C ARG A 718 24.86 25.68 13.74
N ARG A 719 23.86 26.37 13.19
CA ARG A 719 24.08 27.49 12.27
C ARG A 719 23.78 28.81 12.99
N VAL A 720 24.79 29.64 13.21
CA VAL A 720 24.66 30.93 13.89
C VAL A 720 24.84 32.06 12.87
N ASN A 721 23.81 32.89 12.65
CA ASN A 721 23.78 33.96 11.65
C ASN A 721 24.27 33.50 10.26
N GLY A 722 23.79 32.33 9.83
CA GLY A 722 24.19 31.71 8.57
C GLY A 722 25.50 30.91 8.59
N VAL A 723 26.33 30.99 9.63
CA VAL A 723 27.62 30.29 9.72
C VAL A 723 27.49 28.97 10.48
N LEU A 724 27.97 27.86 9.90
CA LEU A 724 28.01 26.55 10.57
C LEU A 724 29.09 26.55 11.67
N THR A 725 28.70 26.28 12.90
CA THR A 725 29.58 26.09 14.06
C THR A 725 29.60 24.60 14.41
N PRO A 726 30.78 23.94 14.41
CA PRO A 726 30.90 22.54 14.79
C PRO A 726 30.65 22.33 16.31
N PRO A 727 30.44 21.06 16.75
CA PRO A 727 30.25 20.63 18.15
C PRO A 727 31.20 21.24 19.19
#